data_AF-A0A8C4GLW7-F1
#
_entry.id   AF-A0A8C4GLW7-F1
#
_cell.length_a   1.000
_cell.length_b   1.000
_cell.length_c   1.000
_cell.angle_alpha   90.00
_cell.angle_beta   90.00
_cell.angle_gamma   90.00
#
_symmetry.space_group_name_H-M   'P 1'
#
loop_
_entity.id
_entity.type
_entity.pdbx_description
1 polymer ?
#
loop_
_entity_poly.entity_id
_entity_poly.type
_entity_poly.pdbx_seq_one_letter_code
_entity_poly.pdbx_strand_id
1 'polypeptide(L)'
;RVPDHVILSGGLNNRYWVLEVEERPGHKTLTISCSKSLHPTETCLLKDGWEMTPVCCGDVVHMEGHSDSGAWLVDREQGFLVLLPDSLISGTSISSSIRCMRRAVLGDIFDGGSKQMLNGTIVHEVFQRAATAKDFSLETLSKLADQALHSPQYLGDMYTLGVSQEEMKRELHDYLPSLEHWAKEYLSSPAPKTISLKIRAPSRCQDSATVVTVTELADIEENVWSPRFGLKGKIDVTARVRIQRRSHRTLEEKTVPLELKTGKESNSIEHRSQVILYTLMSLERYNPEAGFLLYLKTGNLHPVVPTHMDRRELLKLRNTLVHYIHNCVDKEKKRSRLSRLPDILTNRQTCQYCPQKINCALYERAVDGNSADVSEDVVRDFLQLETGHLTPPHLSYFSHWLLLCCLEAATMEAKNGRKRVWLRTEKNGSCVGNVQLSGPVTIQSEGVFLHRFQRSSAVLQKGLANSGLASGDRIVVSDQEGRLVGLATGYLCEVSRTCVSCTLDRDLSKFSGVLFRLDGDEGVVGLSTHLTNLSRLMENGQDSDRLRELVVDLRPPEFISNLSSVLPREAKDTVANILKGLNKPQKQAMKKVLLSKDYTLIVGMPGTGKTTTICTLVRILHACGFSVLLTSYTHSAVDNILLKLKRFRVGFLRLGQGQKVHPDILPYTEESIRKKGVHTLSDLEQLYNKELVVATTCMGIKHPIFTRRRFDFCIVDEASQISQPICMGPLFYAKRFVLVGDHQQLPPIVQNQEARSLGMDESLFKRLELHSEAVVQLNVQYRMNRQIMSLSNSLMYEGRLECGSERAATALLTLPFLVSVQSELSSYSKTDPQHDLAWIQATLLPSNPVCFLDCSMAGCKPSDIGVIAPYRLQLKSISALLQSSAFTGVEVNTVDRYQGRDKSLIVFSFVKSTAEEGNLGELLKDWRRLNVAITRAKHKLLMVGSATTLRRYAPVEKLLNHLQQENMISLKHMLKLGATTKLFYICNIKSC
;
A
#
# COMPACT_ATOMS: atom_id res chain seq x y z
N ARG A 1 -15.71 -18.36 20.85
CA ARG A 1 -14.47 -17.76 21.41
C ARG A 1 -14.19 -16.48 20.62
N VAL A 2 -14.04 -15.35 21.31
CA VAL A 2 -13.72 -14.06 20.66
C VAL A 2 -12.32 -14.15 20.04
N PRO A 3 -12.12 -13.76 18.76
CA PRO A 3 -10.80 -13.76 18.14
C PRO A 3 -9.79 -12.87 18.88
N ASP A 4 -8.52 -13.27 18.95
CA ASP A 4 -7.51 -12.53 19.73
C ASP A 4 -7.29 -11.09 19.26
N HIS A 5 -7.50 -10.83 17.97
CA HIS A 5 -7.38 -9.52 17.34
C HIS A 5 -8.53 -8.57 17.70
N VAL A 6 -9.64 -9.07 18.23
CA VAL A 6 -10.79 -8.26 18.66
C VAL A 6 -10.51 -7.70 20.06
N ILE A 7 -10.72 -6.40 20.20
CA ILE A 7 -10.56 -5.65 21.45
C ILE A 7 -11.96 -5.19 21.86
N LEU A 8 -12.38 -5.61 23.05
CA LEU A 8 -13.67 -5.27 23.65
C LEU A 8 -13.44 -4.32 24.82
N SER A 9 -14.36 -3.36 24.99
CA SER A 9 -14.25 -2.31 26.01
C SER A 9 -15.64 -1.76 26.36
N GLY A 10 -15.80 -1.23 27.58
CA GLY A 10 -16.96 -0.43 27.97
C GLY A 10 -16.72 1.07 27.80
N GLY A 11 -17.66 1.89 28.28
CA GLY A 11 -17.55 3.35 28.32
C GLY A 11 -17.89 4.06 27.00
N LEU A 12 -17.34 5.27 26.80
CA LEU A 12 -17.65 6.13 25.65
C LEU A 12 -17.27 5.48 24.30
N ASN A 13 -16.18 4.72 24.27
CA ASN A 13 -15.72 3.97 23.10
C ASN A 13 -16.01 2.47 23.26
N ASN A 14 -17.23 2.14 23.71
CA ASN A 14 -17.59 0.75 23.94
C ASN A 14 -17.50 -0.10 22.65
N ARG A 15 -17.13 -1.37 22.84
CA ARG A 15 -17.00 -2.40 21.82
C ARG A 15 -17.60 -3.67 22.38
N TYR A 16 -18.77 -4.00 21.87
CA TYR A 16 -19.55 -5.15 22.27
C TYR A 16 -19.45 -6.24 21.21
N TRP A 17 -19.21 -7.47 21.66
CA TRP A 17 -19.27 -8.67 20.83
C TRP A 17 -20.69 -9.21 20.83
N VAL A 18 -21.25 -9.46 19.64
CA VAL A 18 -22.59 -10.03 19.49
C VAL A 18 -22.51 -11.55 19.67
N LEU A 19 -23.19 -12.05 20.69
CA LEU A 19 -23.24 -13.47 21.04
C LEU A 19 -24.38 -14.17 20.33
N GLU A 20 -25.57 -13.58 20.38
CA GLU A 20 -26.81 -14.14 19.85
C GLU A 20 -27.65 -13.03 19.23
N VAL A 21 -28.42 -13.40 18.19
CA VAL A 21 -29.36 -12.53 17.48
C VAL A 21 -30.69 -13.26 17.39
N GLU A 22 -31.73 -12.71 18.04
CA GLU A 22 -33.11 -13.19 17.91
C GLU A 22 -33.90 -12.22 17.04
N GLU A 23 -34.43 -12.70 15.92
CA GLU A 23 -35.30 -11.93 15.03
C GLU A 23 -36.77 -12.31 15.25
N ARG A 24 -37.62 -11.30 15.48
CA ARG A 24 -39.07 -11.45 15.59
C ARG A 24 -39.75 -10.38 14.72
N PRO A 25 -41.03 -10.57 14.34
CA PRO A 25 -41.74 -9.54 13.59
C PRO A 25 -41.71 -8.19 14.31
N GLY A 26 -41.15 -7.16 13.66
CA GLY A 26 -41.09 -5.78 14.15
C GLY A 26 -40.03 -5.48 15.23
N HIS A 27 -39.20 -6.45 15.64
CA HIS A 27 -38.07 -6.17 16.53
C HIS A 27 -36.96 -7.23 16.46
N LYS A 28 -35.74 -6.83 16.81
CA LYS A 28 -34.56 -7.71 16.89
C LYS A 28 -33.89 -7.55 18.25
N THR A 29 -33.60 -8.65 18.93
CA THR A 29 -32.92 -8.64 20.23
C THR A 29 -31.51 -9.20 20.06
N LEU A 30 -30.52 -8.49 20.60
CA LEU A 30 -29.12 -8.89 20.61
C LEU A 30 -28.67 -9.20 22.04
N THR A 31 -27.97 -10.32 22.21
CA THR A 31 -27.21 -10.59 23.43
C THR A 31 -25.75 -10.22 23.19
N ILE A 32 -25.20 -9.31 23.99
CA ILE A 32 -23.89 -8.70 23.74
C ILE A 32 -22.98 -8.74 24.96
N SER A 33 -21.65 -8.73 24.77
CA SER A 33 -20.67 -8.66 25.87
C SER A 33 -19.50 -7.76 25.52
N CYS A 34 -19.08 -6.90 26.45
CA CYS A 34 -17.88 -6.08 26.34
C CYS A 34 -16.61 -6.74 26.93
N SER A 35 -16.71 -8.00 27.38
CA SER A 35 -15.59 -8.76 27.94
C SER A 35 -15.25 -10.01 27.12
N LYS A 36 -13.95 -10.34 27.05
CA LYS A 36 -13.46 -11.59 26.45
C LYS A 36 -13.90 -12.84 27.22
N SER A 37 -14.23 -12.72 28.51
CA SER A 37 -14.83 -13.80 29.30
C SER A 37 -16.29 -14.08 28.89
N LEU A 38 -16.85 -13.30 27.98
CA LEU A 38 -18.26 -13.35 27.53
C LEU A 38 -19.28 -13.00 28.61
N HIS A 39 -18.83 -12.54 29.78
CA HIS A 39 -19.66 -12.05 30.88
C HIS A 39 -19.07 -10.76 31.48
N PRO A 40 -19.90 -9.82 31.98
CA PRO A 40 -21.36 -9.87 31.98
C PRO A 40 -21.96 -9.72 30.58
N THR A 41 -23.14 -10.30 30.38
CA THR A 41 -23.93 -10.14 29.15
C THR A 41 -24.93 -9.02 29.33
N GLU A 42 -25.10 -8.21 28.30
CA GLU A 42 -26.11 -7.16 28.19
C GLU A 42 -27.07 -7.51 27.04
N THR A 43 -28.26 -6.92 27.05
CA THR A 43 -29.27 -7.12 26.00
C THR A 43 -29.53 -5.82 25.27
N CYS A 44 -29.70 -5.87 23.96
CA CYS A 44 -30.06 -4.72 23.14
C CYS A 44 -31.31 -5.01 22.31
N LEU A 45 -32.33 -4.16 22.41
CA LEU A 45 -33.57 -4.26 21.66
C LEU A 45 -33.61 -3.22 20.54
N LEU A 46 -33.73 -3.69 19.30
CA LEU A 46 -33.82 -2.88 18.09
C LEU A 46 -35.25 -2.85 17.57
N LYS A 47 -35.78 -1.65 17.29
CA LYS A 47 -37.15 -1.40 16.79
C LYS A 47 -37.20 -0.29 15.73
N ASP A 48 -38.37 -0.08 15.13
CA ASP A 48 -38.67 1.05 14.23
C ASP A 48 -37.71 1.15 13.02
N GLY A 49 -37.42 0.01 12.41
CA GLY A 49 -36.53 -0.14 11.26
C GLY A 49 -35.07 -0.41 11.65
N TRP A 50 -34.68 -0.31 12.92
CA TRP A 50 -33.35 -0.76 13.37
C TRP A 50 -33.22 -2.28 13.36
N GLU A 51 -34.33 -3.01 13.48
CA GLU A 51 -34.38 -4.47 13.34
C GLU A 51 -33.90 -4.96 11.96
N MET A 52 -33.96 -4.10 10.93
CA MET A 52 -33.43 -4.39 9.59
C MET A 52 -31.90 -4.26 9.50
N THR A 53 -31.23 -3.82 10.56
CA THR A 53 -29.76 -3.73 10.57
C THR A 53 -29.16 -5.14 10.41
N PRO A 54 -28.25 -5.35 9.43
CA PRO A 54 -27.73 -6.68 9.11
C PRO A 54 -26.58 -7.08 10.05
N VAL A 55 -26.88 -7.08 11.35
CA VAL A 55 -25.98 -7.53 12.42
C VAL A 55 -26.09 -9.04 12.58
N CYS A 56 -24.94 -9.70 12.66
CA CYS A 56 -24.81 -11.15 12.80
C CYS A 56 -24.11 -11.54 14.10
N CYS A 57 -24.27 -12.80 14.50
CA CYS A 57 -23.48 -13.38 15.58
C CYS A 57 -21.99 -13.32 15.24
N GLY A 58 -21.17 -12.82 16.17
CA GLY A 58 -19.74 -12.63 15.96
C GLY A 58 -19.34 -11.25 15.42
N ASP A 59 -20.29 -10.36 15.18
CA ASP A 59 -19.97 -8.97 14.86
C ASP A 59 -19.55 -8.18 16.10
N VAL A 60 -18.77 -7.12 15.87
CA VAL A 60 -18.49 -6.10 16.88
C VAL A 60 -19.43 -4.93 16.65
N VAL A 61 -20.11 -4.46 17.69
CA VAL A 61 -20.99 -3.29 17.64
C VAL A 61 -20.57 -2.24 18.66
N HIS A 62 -20.92 -0.99 18.38
CA HIS A 62 -20.86 0.12 19.32
C HIS A 62 -22.27 0.66 19.56
N MET A 63 -22.56 0.95 20.82
CA MET A 63 -23.83 1.46 21.29
C MET A 63 -23.67 2.91 21.75
N GLU A 64 -24.48 3.80 21.20
CA GLU A 64 -24.57 5.20 21.62
C GLU A 64 -25.95 5.43 22.24
N GLY A 65 -26.00 5.94 23.48
CA GLY A 65 -27.23 6.11 24.24
C GLY A 65 -27.06 5.79 25.73
N HIS A 66 -28.17 5.64 26.43
CA HIS A 66 -28.18 5.24 27.84
C HIS A 66 -28.55 3.75 27.95
N SER A 67 -27.86 3.03 28.84
CA SER A 67 -28.16 1.65 29.19
C SER A 67 -28.86 1.62 30.53
N ASP A 68 -30.05 1.03 30.60
CA ASP A 68 -30.79 0.84 31.83
C ASP A 68 -30.47 -0.55 32.40
N SER A 69 -29.60 -0.60 33.39
CA SER A 69 -29.22 -1.85 34.08
C SER A 69 -28.71 -2.97 33.16
N GLY A 70 -28.02 -2.63 32.06
CA GLY A 70 -27.51 -3.59 31.08
C GLY A 70 -28.49 -3.92 29.95
N ALA A 71 -29.61 -3.19 29.84
CA ALA A 71 -30.52 -3.24 28.72
C ALA A 71 -30.43 -1.95 27.88
N TRP A 72 -30.14 -2.11 26.59
CA TRP A 72 -30.13 -1.04 25.60
C TRP A 72 -31.42 -1.05 24.79
N LEU A 73 -31.99 0.13 24.54
CA LEU A 73 -33.11 0.33 23.62
C LEU A 73 -32.67 1.26 22.49
N VAL A 74 -32.81 0.79 21.25
CA VAL A 74 -32.54 1.57 20.05
C VAL A 74 -33.80 1.55 19.17
N ASP A 75 -34.43 2.71 19.05
CA ASP A 75 -35.73 2.88 18.39
C ASP A 75 -35.77 4.16 17.53
N ARG A 76 -36.99 4.63 17.25
CA ARG A 76 -37.24 5.86 16.48
C ARG A 76 -36.64 7.11 17.14
N GLU A 77 -36.74 7.22 18.46
CA GLU A 77 -36.53 8.45 19.22
C GLU A 77 -35.20 8.47 19.99
N GLN A 78 -34.63 7.30 20.30
CA GLN A 78 -33.40 7.21 21.09
C GLN A 78 -32.45 6.10 20.63
N GLY A 79 -31.17 6.36 20.92
CA GLY A 79 -30.08 5.41 20.73
C GLY A 79 -29.61 5.25 19.29
N PHE A 80 -28.35 4.84 19.13
CA PHE A 80 -27.81 4.40 17.85
C PHE A 80 -27.04 3.09 18.03
N LEU A 81 -27.18 2.19 17.06
CA LEU A 81 -26.30 1.04 16.90
C LEU A 81 -25.36 1.28 15.73
N VAL A 82 -24.06 1.10 15.95
CA VAL A 82 -23.03 1.20 14.91
C VAL A 82 -22.39 -0.18 14.72
N LEU A 83 -22.65 -0.80 13.57
CA LEU A 83 -22.14 -2.13 13.22
C LEU A 83 -20.68 -2.04 12.76
N LEU A 84 -19.77 -2.90 13.22
CA LEU A 84 -18.35 -2.84 12.82
C LEU A 84 -17.77 -1.40 12.94
N PRO A 85 -17.79 -0.80 14.15
CA PRO A 85 -17.48 0.62 14.37
C PRO A 85 -16.03 0.99 14.03
N ASP A 86 -15.13 0.02 13.95
CA ASP A 86 -13.73 0.27 13.60
C ASP A 86 -13.47 0.37 12.09
N SER A 87 -14.44 -0.04 11.26
CA SER A 87 -14.37 0.11 9.81
C SER A 87 -14.86 1.51 9.46
N LEU A 88 -13.92 2.45 9.32
CA LEU A 88 -14.24 3.85 9.09
C LEU A 88 -14.67 4.10 7.64
N ILE A 89 -15.95 4.41 7.45
CA ILE A 89 -16.56 4.69 6.14
C ILE A 89 -16.57 6.19 5.89
N SER A 90 -16.28 6.60 4.64
CA SER A 90 -16.25 8.02 4.31
C SER A 90 -17.67 8.62 4.26
N GLY A 91 -17.81 9.87 4.73
CA GLY A 91 -19.11 10.57 4.65
C GLY A 91 -19.63 10.73 3.21
N THR A 92 -18.71 10.84 2.24
CA THR A 92 -19.04 10.90 0.81
C THR A 92 -19.57 9.56 0.29
N SER A 93 -18.99 8.42 0.69
CA SER A 93 -19.50 7.08 0.34
C SER A 93 -20.93 6.87 0.86
N ILE A 94 -21.20 7.22 2.12
CA ILE A 94 -22.54 7.10 2.72
C ILE A 94 -23.54 7.99 1.99
N SER A 95 -23.17 9.25 1.73
CA SER A 95 -24.04 10.18 1.00
C SER A 95 -24.31 9.70 -0.43
N SER A 96 -23.33 9.06 -1.09
CA SER A 96 -23.50 8.46 -2.41
C SER A 96 -24.42 7.24 -2.41
N SER A 97 -24.52 6.53 -1.29
CA SER A 97 -25.35 5.33 -1.12
C SER A 97 -26.84 5.63 -1.09
N ILE A 98 -27.23 6.85 -0.75
CA ILE A 98 -28.64 7.30 -0.66
C ILE A 98 -29.38 7.02 -1.96
N ARG A 99 -28.76 7.32 -3.12
CA ARG A 99 -29.38 7.01 -4.42
C ARG A 99 -29.19 5.57 -4.86
N CYS A 100 -28.04 4.97 -4.55
CA CYS A 100 -27.68 3.64 -5.01
C CYS A 100 -26.63 3.01 -4.08
N MET A 101 -27.07 2.06 -3.24
CA MET A 101 -26.18 1.32 -2.33
C MET A 101 -25.12 0.54 -3.10
N ARG A 102 -25.50 -0.14 -4.20
CA ARG A 102 -24.58 -0.90 -5.05
C ARG A 102 -23.43 -0.04 -5.59
N ARG A 103 -23.72 1.18 -6.04
CA ARG A 103 -22.71 2.14 -6.51
C ARG A 103 -21.73 2.52 -5.40
N ALA A 104 -22.22 2.74 -4.18
CA ALA A 104 -21.37 3.09 -3.05
C ALA A 104 -20.43 1.93 -2.66
N VAL A 105 -20.94 0.70 -2.63
CA VAL A 105 -20.12 -0.50 -2.36
C VAL A 105 -19.06 -0.67 -3.46
N LEU A 106 -19.46 -0.61 -4.73
CA LEU A 106 -18.52 -0.72 -5.86
C LEU A 106 -17.48 0.42 -5.86
N GLY A 107 -17.85 1.64 -5.48
CA GLY A 107 -16.90 2.75 -5.38
C GLY A 107 -15.88 2.62 -4.25
N ASP A 108 -16.19 1.84 -3.20
CA ASP A 108 -15.23 1.52 -2.13
C ASP A 108 -14.29 0.37 -2.55
N ILE A 109 -14.79 -0.58 -3.35
CA ILE A 109 -14.02 -1.70 -3.90
C ILE A 109 -13.12 -1.25 -5.07
N PHE A 110 -13.67 -0.48 -6.02
CA PHE A 110 -13.03 -0.02 -7.24
C PHE A 110 -12.85 1.50 -7.22
N ASP A 111 -11.59 1.93 -7.23
CA ASP A 111 -11.20 3.35 -7.26
C ASP A 111 -11.71 4.01 -8.55
N GLY A 112 -12.53 5.05 -8.44
CA GLY A 112 -13.17 5.73 -9.56
C GLY A 112 -13.16 7.25 -9.41
N GLY A 113 -12.26 7.93 -10.12
CA GLY A 113 -12.24 9.39 -10.24
C GLY A 113 -13.11 9.88 -11.40
N SER A 114 -13.67 11.09 -11.31
CA SER A 114 -14.48 11.69 -12.39
C SER A 114 -13.90 13.01 -12.90
N LYS A 115 -14.15 13.31 -14.18
CA LYS A 115 -13.67 14.50 -14.92
C LYS A 115 -14.19 15.83 -14.36
N GLN A 116 -15.35 15.86 -13.69
CA GLN A 116 -15.92 17.09 -13.12
C GLN A 116 -15.25 17.56 -11.81
N MET A 117 -14.19 16.90 -11.34
CA MET A 117 -13.54 17.25 -10.07
C MET A 117 -12.50 18.36 -10.19
N LEU A 118 -11.79 18.50 -11.33
CA LEU A 118 -10.60 19.36 -11.39
C LEU A 118 -10.89 20.83 -11.09
N ASN A 119 -11.83 21.44 -11.80
CA ASN A 119 -12.20 22.84 -11.56
C ASN A 119 -12.68 23.02 -10.11
N GLY A 120 -13.47 22.06 -9.61
CA GLY A 120 -13.93 22.08 -8.24
C GLY A 120 -12.78 22.09 -7.22
N THR A 121 -11.78 21.23 -7.40
CA THR A 121 -10.60 21.15 -6.54
C THR A 121 -9.80 22.45 -6.55
N ILE A 122 -9.58 23.06 -7.72
CA ILE A 122 -8.84 24.32 -7.83
C ILE A 122 -9.58 25.46 -7.11
N VAL A 123 -10.90 25.58 -7.31
CA VAL A 123 -11.71 26.61 -6.63
C VAL A 123 -11.68 26.42 -5.11
N HIS A 124 -11.73 25.17 -4.61
CA HIS A 124 -11.58 24.89 -3.19
C HIS A 124 -10.23 25.36 -2.66
N GLU A 125 -9.12 25.05 -3.36
CA GLU A 125 -7.79 25.50 -2.94
C GLU A 125 -7.69 27.03 -2.91
N VAL A 126 -8.19 27.72 -3.95
CA VAL A 126 -8.18 29.19 -3.99
C VAL A 126 -8.95 29.77 -2.79
N PHE A 127 -10.12 29.24 -2.48
CA PHE A 127 -10.90 29.62 -1.30
C PHE A 127 -10.10 29.40 0.00
N GLN A 128 -9.47 28.24 0.14
CA GLN A 128 -8.71 27.87 1.33
C GLN A 128 -7.46 28.74 1.53
N ARG A 129 -6.75 29.08 0.45
CA ARG A 129 -5.58 29.98 0.51
C ARG A 129 -6.01 31.40 0.86
N ALA A 130 -7.13 31.88 0.31
CA ALA A 130 -7.71 33.18 0.66
C ALA A 130 -8.16 33.23 2.12
N ALA A 131 -8.81 32.16 2.61
CA ALA A 131 -9.19 31.99 4.00
C ALA A 131 -7.99 32.06 4.96
N THR A 132 -6.88 31.39 4.59
CA THR A 132 -5.63 31.41 5.37
C THR A 132 -4.99 32.78 5.38
N ALA A 133 -4.97 33.47 4.24
CA ALA A 133 -4.45 34.83 4.10
C ALA A 133 -5.36 35.89 4.76
N LYS A 134 -6.61 35.53 5.10
CA LYS A 134 -7.67 36.42 5.57
C LYS A 134 -7.94 37.58 4.60
N ASP A 135 -7.77 37.33 3.31
CA ASP A 135 -7.96 38.31 2.25
C ASP A 135 -8.66 37.66 1.06
N PHE A 136 -9.88 38.13 0.79
CA PHE A 136 -10.75 37.69 -0.30
C PHE A 136 -10.94 38.80 -1.35
N SER A 137 -10.08 39.82 -1.37
CA SER A 137 -10.10 40.83 -2.43
C SER A 137 -9.92 40.17 -3.80
N LEU A 138 -10.57 40.72 -4.83
CA LEU A 138 -10.44 40.20 -6.19
C LEU A 138 -8.98 40.14 -6.68
N GLU A 139 -8.13 41.07 -6.25
CA GLU A 139 -6.69 41.07 -6.58
C GLU A 139 -5.99 39.82 -6.00
N THR A 140 -6.18 39.55 -4.71
CA THR A 140 -5.60 38.38 -4.04
C THR A 140 -6.18 37.08 -4.60
N LEU A 141 -7.50 37.01 -4.82
CA LEU A 141 -8.15 35.84 -5.40
C LEU A 141 -7.64 35.54 -6.82
N SER A 142 -7.50 36.55 -7.68
CA SER A 142 -6.95 36.38 -9.03
C SER A 142 -5.51 35.91 -8.98
N LYS A 143 -4.70 36.45 -8.08
CA LYS A 143 -3.30 36.03 -7.89
C LYS A 143 -3.19 34.58 -7.42
N LEU A 144 -4.02 34.16 -6.45
CA LEU A 144 -4.06 32.79 -5.95
C LEU A 144 -4.55 31.81 -7.02
N ALA A 145 -5.56 32.19 -7.79
CA ALA A 145 -6.07 31.42 -8.93
C ALA A 145 -4.98 31.19 -9.98
N ASP A 146 -4.26 32.24 -10.37
CA ASP A 146 -3.16 32.13 -11.31
C ASP A 146 -2.03 31.26 -10.74
N GLN A 147 -1.66 31.39 -9.46
CA GLN A 147 -0.67 30.52 -8.83
C GLN A 147 -1.08 29.05 -8.83
N ALA A 148 -2.35 28.76 -8.51
CA ALA A 148 -2.86 27.40 -8.53
C ALA A 148 -2.79 26.79 -9.94
N LEU A 149 -3.18 27.52 -10.98
CA LEU A 149 -3.13 27.03 -12.37
C LEU A 149 -1.73 26.63 -12.86
N HIS A 150 -0.67 27.23 -12.29
CA HIS A 150 0.72 26.88 -12.60
C HIS A 150 1.30 25.82 -11.65
N SER A 151 0.49 25.33 -10.69
CA SER A 151 0.94 24.35 -9.71
C SER A 151 1.27 23.01 -10.38
N PRO A 152 2.26 22.27 -9.84
CA PRO A 152 2.66 21.03 -10.44
C PRO A 152 1.54 19.98 -10.57
N GLN A 153 0.66 19.93 -9.57
CA GLN A 153 -0.43 18.97 -9.49
C GLN A 153 -1.47 19.21 -10.59
N TYR A 154 -2.02 20.43 -10.68
CA TYR A 154 -3.11 20.71 -11.60
C TYR A 154 -2.68 20.69 -13.07
N LEU A 155 -1.43 21.02 -13.39
CA LEU A 155 -0.92 20.82 -14.74
C LEU A 155 -0.97 19.33 -15.15
N GLY A 156 -0.67 18.42 -14.22
CA GLY A 156 -0.79 16.98 -14.46
C GLY A 156 -2.24 16.51 -14.65
N ASP A 157 -3.18 17.10 -13.91
CA ASP A 157 -4.60 16.82 -14.06
C ASP A 157 -5.16 17.38 -15.38
N MET A 158 -4.77 18.60 -15.77
CA MET A 158 -5.11 19.18 -17.09
C MET A 158 -4.57 18.32 -18.23
N TYR A 159 -3.31 17.86 -18.12
CA TYR A 159 -2.74 16.90 -19.05
C TYR A 159 -3.59 15.62 -19.12
N THR A 160 -3.97 15.05 -17.98
CA THR A 160 -4.81 13.84 -17.96
C THR A 160 -6.17 14.05 -18.66
N LEU A 161 -6.80 15.20 -18.46
CA LEU A 161 -8.15 15.46 -18.93
C LEU A 161 -8.26 15.99 -20.36
N GLY A 162 -7.17 16.46 -20.96
CA GLY A 162 -7.22 17.04 -22.30
C GLY A 162 -7.70 18.49 -22.35
N VAL A 163 -7.62 19.23 -21.25
CA VAL A 163 -8.18 20.59 -21.11
C VAL A 163 -7.06 21.63 -21.19
N SER A 164 -7.33 22.78 -21.83
CA SER A 164 -6.35 23.87 -21.94
C SER A 164 -6.27 24.70 -20.66
N GLN A 165 -5.11 25.30 -20.40
CA GLN A 165 -4.90 26.14 -19.23
C GLN A 165 -5.74 27.42 -19.30
N GLU A 166 -5.98 27.94 -20.51
CA GLU A 166 -6.80 29.13 -20.79
C GLU A 166 -8.29 28.86 -20.55
N GLU A 167 -8.79 27.67 -20.92
CA GLU A 167 -10.15 27.25 -20.62
C GLU A 167 -10.37 27.15 -19.11
N MET A 168 -9.47 26.46 -18.40
CA MET A 168 -9.50 26.38 -16.94
C MET A 168 -9.41 27.74 -16.26
N LYS A 169 -8.58 28.65 -16.80
CA LYS A 169 -8.47 30.01 -16.29
C LYS A 169 -9.80 30.74 -16.39
N ARG A 170 -10.46 30.71 -17.55
CA ARG A 170 -11.76 31.36 -17.74
C ARG A 170 -12.81 30.83 -16.77
N GLU A 171 -12.95 29.51 -16.68
CA GLU A 171 -13.94 28.92 -15.77
C GLU A 171 -13.67 29.24 -14.29
N LEU A 172 -12.40 29.30 -13.87
CA LEU A 172 -12.02 29.64 -12.51
C LEU A 172 -12.34 31.10 -12.17
N HIS A 173 -12.12 32.01 -13.13
CA HIS A 173 -12.38 33.44 -12.95
C HIS A 173 -13.86 33.75 -12.74
N ASP A 174 -14.78 32.92 -13.27
CA ASP A 174 -16.22 33.07 -13.07
C ASP A 174 -16.65 32.90 -11.59
N TYR A 175 -15.85 32.24 -10.75
CA TYR A 175 -16.16 32.04 -9.33
C TYR A 175 -15.72 33.20 -8.43
N LEU A 176 -14.64 33.90 -8.80
CA LEU A 176 -13.95 34.85 -7.91
C LEU A 176 -14.86 35.98 -7.40
N PRO A 177 -15.74 36.59 -8.21
CA PRO A 177 -16.67 37.62 -7.73
C PRO A 177 -17.61 37.12 -6.63
N SER A 178 -18.09 35.87 -6.75
CA SER A 178 -18.97 35.26 -5.76
C SER A 178 -18.26 35.00 -4.43
N LEU A 179 -16.96 34.64 -4.48
CA LEU A 179 -16.14 34.44 -3.28
C LEU A 179 -15.89 35.76 -2.53
N GLU A 180 -15.55 36.84 -3.26
CA GLU A 180 -15.37 38.16 -2.67
C GLU A 180 -16.69 38.66 -2.05
N HIS A 181 -17.80 38.50 -2.78
CA HIS A 181 -19.12 38.91 -2.29
C HIS A 181 -19.49 38.19 -0.99
N TRP A 182 -19.30 36.87 -0.93
CA TRP A 182 -19.55 36.08 0.28
C TRP A 182 -18.70 36.56 1.46
N ALA A 183 -17.40 36.79 1.26
CA ALA A 183 -16.52 37.24 2.34
C ALA A 183 -16.92 38.62 2.87
N LYS A 184 -17.28 39.56 1.97
CA LYS A 184 -17.82 40.88 2.36
C LYS A 184 -19.12 40.73 3.16
N GLU A 185 -19.99 39.81 2.76
CA GLU A 185 -21.30 39.62 3.38
C GLU A 185 -21.23 38.95 4.76
N TYR A 186 -20.38 37.92 4.95
CA TYR A 186 -20.39 37.07 6.15
C TYR A 186 -19.15 37.19 7.06
N LEU A 187 -18.01 37.73 6.58
CA LEU A 187 -16.76 37.79 7.36
C LEU A 187 -16.27 39.22 7.63
N SER A 188 -16.14 40.02 6.59
CA SER A 188 -15.38 41.29 6.64
C SER A 188 -16.23 42.52 6.95
N SER A 189 -17.57 42.41 6.93
CA SER A 189 -18.47 43.53 7.23
C SER A 189 -18.46 43.87 8.73
N PRO A 190 -18.51 45.16 9.11
CA PRO A 190 -18.68 45.59 10.50
C PRO A 190 -20.00 45.09 11.13
N ALA A 191 -20.99 44.73 10.30
CA ALA A 191 -22.19 43.99 10.68
C ALA A 191 -22.41 42.83 9.70
N PRO A 192 -21.80 41.65 9.95
CA PRO A 192 -21.93 40.52 9.03
C PRO A 192 -23.36 40.01 8.99
N LYS A 193 -23.77 39.50 7.83
CA LYS A 193 -25.13 39.01 7.59
C LYS A 193 -25.50 37.93 8.60
N THR A 194 -26.68 38.10 9.17
CA THR A 194 -27.23 37.20 10.17
C THR A 194 -27.90 36.01 9.51
N ILE A 195 -27.58 34.81 9.99
CA ILE A 195 -28.18 33.56 9.52
C ILE A 195 -29.24 33.13 10.53
N SER A 196 -30.47 32.94 10.06
CA SER A 196 -31.56 32.47 10.92
C SER A 196 -31.52 30.94 11.03
N LEU A 197 -31.42 30.44 12.26
CA LEU A 197 -31.55 29.02 12.59
C LEU A 197 -32.81 28.76 13.41
N LYS A 198 -33.49 27.68 13.09
CA LYS A 198 -34.54 27.09 13.93
C LYS A 198 -33.94 25.91 14.68
N ILE A 199 -33.54 26.14 15.93
CA ILE A 199 -32.98 25.12 16.82
C ILE A 199 -34.03 24.82 17.88
N ARG A 200 -34.33 23.53 18.11
CA ARG A 200 -35.24 23.12 19.20
C ARG A 200 -34.56 23.34 20.55
N ALA A 201 -35.21 24.10 21.43
CA ALA A 201 -34.78 24.22 22.82
C ALA A 201 -35.10 22.92 23.61
N PRO A 202 -34.34 22.58 24.67
CA PRO A 202 -34.59 21.39 25.49
C PRO A 202 -35.91 21.41 26.28
N SER A 203 -36.56 22.56 26.42
CA SER A 203 -37.84 22.72 27.11
C SER A 203 -38.98 22.90 26.12
N ARG A 204 -40.20 22.44 26.48
CA ARG A 204 -41.43 22.43 25.67
C ARG A 204 -41.99 23.82 25.26
N CYS A 205 -41.14 24.85 25.13
CA CYS A 205 -41.54 26.20 24.74
C CYS A 205 -40.98 26.59 23.36
N GLN A 206 -41.80 27.31 22.60
CA GLN A 206 -41.71 27.70 21.18
C GLN A 206 -40.31 27.87 20.56
N ASP A 207 -40.20 27.49 19.28
CA ASP A 207 -39.05 27.69 18.38
C ASP A 207 -38.44 29.11 18.53
N SER A 208 -37.32 29.22 19.25
CA SER A 208 -36.62 30.49 19.38
C SER A 208 -35.78 30.72 18.10
N ALA A 209 -36.21 31.65 17.25
CA ALA A 209 -35.41 32.11 16.12
C ALA A 209 -34.03 32.55 16.62
N THR A 210 -33.00 31.83 16.18
CA THR A 210 -31.62 32.03 16.62
C THR A 210 -30.86 32.72 15.49
N VAL A 211 -30.09 33.75 15.83
CA VAL A 211 -29.27 34.49 14.87
C VAL A 211 -27.83 34.01 15.00
N VAL A 212 -27.22 33.66 13.88
CA VAL A 212 -25.82 33.21 13.82
C VAL A 212 -24.99 34.12 12.93
N THR A 213 -23.79 34.45 13.39
CA THR A 213 -22.81 35.27 12.66
C THR A 213 -21.48 34.51 12.60
N VAL A 214 -20.85 34.44 11.43
CA VAL A 214 -19.52 33.83 11.29
C VAL A 214 -18.48 34.79 11.83
N THR A 215 -17.64 34.32 12.76
CA THR A 215 -16.61 35.16 13.41
C THR A 215 -15.24 34.94 12.80
N GLU A 216 -14.87 33.68 12.57
CA GLU A 216 -13.59 33.33 11.95
C GLU A 216 -13.63 31.97 11.26
N LEU A 217 -12.69 31.76 10.35
CA LEU A 217 -12.37 30.45 9.78
C LEU A 217 -11.20 29.88 10.60
N ALA A 218 -11.48 28.94 11.50
CA ALA A 218 -10.53 28.47 12.52
C ALA A 218 -9.57 27.40 11.98
N ASP A 219 -10.06 26.52 11.13
CA ASP A 219 -9.25 25.46 10.53
C ASP A 219 -9.69 25.15 9.09
N ILE A 220 -8.78 24.55 8.34
CA ILE A 220 -8.97 24.18 6.94
C ILE A 220 -8.54 22.73 6.77
N GLU A 221 -9.29 21.99 5.95
CA GLU A 221 -8.95 20.62 5.58
C GLU A 221 -8.76 19.71 6.81
N GLU A 222 -9.69 19.80 7.75
CA GLU A 222 -9.62 19.10 9.03
C GLU A 222 -9.95 17.62 8.85
N ASN A 223 -8.92 16.76 8.95
CA ASN A 223 -9.09 15.31 8.98
C ASN A 223 -9.73 14.90 10.32
N VAL A 224 -10.86 14.19 10.25
CA VAL A 224 -11.58 13.67 11.44
C VAL A 224 -11.90 12.19 11.25
N TRP A 225 -11.44 11.38 12.20
CA TRP A 225 -11.81 9.97 12.33
C TRP A 225 -12.69 9.82 13.58
N SER A 226 -13.85 9.19 13.42
CA SER A 226 -14.75 8.87 14.52
C SER A 226 -14.88 7.36 14.66
N PRO A 227 -14.11 6.74 15.58
CA PRO A 227 -14.29 5.35 15.96
C PRO A 227 -15.61 5.09 16.67
N ARG A 228 -16.28 6.12 17.22
CA ARG A 228 -17.62 5.96 17.82
C ARG A 228 -18.66 5.68 16.75
N PHE A 229 -18.71 6.51 15.70
CA PHE A 229 -19.70 6.37 14.64
C PHE A 229 -19.23 5.54 13.44
N GLY A 230 -17.98 5.07 13.44
CA GLY A 230 -17.38 4.35 12.32
C GLY A 230 -17.30 5.20 11.06
N LEU A 231 -16.96 6.49 11.23
CA LEU A 231 -16.92 7.50 10.18
C LEU A 231 -15.51 8.06 10.00
N LYS A 232 -15.20 8.45 8.77
CA LYS A 232 -14.03 9.28 8.46
C LYS A 232 -14.43 10.38 7.47
N GLY A 233 -13.74 11.50 7.56
CA GLY A 233 -13.97 12.61 6.65
C GLY A 233 -12.88 13.66 6.74
N LYS A 234 -12.92 14.59 5.80
CA LYS A 234 -12.08 15.77 5.74
C LYS A 234 -13.03 16.96 5.64
N ILE A 235 -13.15 17.73 6.71
CA ILE A 235 -14.01 18.91 6.74
C ILE A 235 -13.28 19.99 5.94
N ASP A 236 -13.92 20.56 4.91
CA ASP A 236 -13.28 21.57 4.05
C ASP A 236 -12.82 22.78 4.87
N VAL A 237 -13.73 23.32 5.68
CA VAL A 237 -13.47 24.48 6.54
C VAL A 237 -14.18 24.30 7.89
N THR A 238 -13.48 24.61 8.96
CA THR A 238 -14.02 24.64 10.32
C THR A 238 -14.16 26.10 10.73
N ALA A 239 -15.39 26.56 10.93
CA ALA A 239 -15.70 27.96 11.25
C ALA A 239 -16.05 28.13 12.73
N ARG A 240 -15.67 29.26 13.33
CA ARG A 240 -16.31 29.73 14.57
C ARG A 240 -17.46 30.64 14.22
N VAL A 241 -18.54 30.44 14.96
CA VAL A 241 -19.75 31.21 14.83
C VAL A 241 -20.25 31.65 16.19
N ARG A 242 -20.86 32.82 16.20
CA ARG A 242 -21.50 33.41 17.37
C ARG A 242 -22.99 33.25 17.25
N ILE A 243 -23.59 32.64 18.26
CA ILE A 243 -25.00 32.29 18.31
C ILE A 243 -25.70 33.19 19.34
N GLN A 244 -26.70 33.93 18.88
CA GLN A 244 -27.56 34.77 19.70
C GLN A 244 -28.98 34.19 19.73
N ARG A 245 -29.40 33.69 20.89
CA ARG A 245 -30.74 33.14 21.12
C ARG A 245 -31.66 34.24 21.65
N ARG A 246 -32.88 34.36 21.12
CA ARG A 246 -33.84 35.38 21.57
C ARG A 246 -34.25 35.25 23.05
N SER A 247 -34.13 34.06 23.64
CA SER A 247 -34.50 33.76 25.03
C SER A 247 -33.37 34.00 26.05
N HIS A 248 -32.11 34.13 25.61
CA HIS A 248 -30.94 34.29 26.48
C HIS A 248 -30.08 35.47 26.03
N ARG A 249 -29.74 36.41 26.93
CA ARG A 249 -28.85 37.55 26.62
C ARG A 249 -27.38 37.15 26.38
N THR A 250 -27.01 35.91 26.65
CA THR A 250 -25.64 35.40 26.52
C THR A 250 -25.32 35.01 25.08
N LEU A 251 -24.24 35.57 24.52
CA LEU A 251 -23.71 35.16 23.23
C LEU A 251 -22.83 33.92 23.43
N GLU A 252 -23.16 32.84 22.73
CA GLU A 252 -22.37 31.61 22.74
C GLU A 252 -21.49 31.54 21.49
N GLU A 253 -20.22 31.21 21.66
CA GLU A 253 -19.34 30.88 20.53
C GLU A 253 -19.32 29.36 20.33
N LYS A 254 -19.48 28.91 19.09
CA LYS A 254 -19.50 27.50 18.71
C LYS A 254 -18.61 27.27 17.50
N THR A 255 -17.98 26.11 17.46
CA THR A 255 -17.22 25.62 16.29
C THR A 255 -18.11 24.70 15.47
N VAL A 256 -18.18 24.95 14.16
CA VAL A 256 -19.11 24.27 13.24
C VAL A 256 -18.42 23.92 11.91
N PRO A 257 -18.81 22.80 11.27
CA PRO A 257 -18.28 22.44 9.97
C PRO A 257 -18.94 23.27 8.85
N LEU A 258 -18.14 23.67 7.87
CA LEU A 258 -18.54 24.36 6.65
C LEU A 258 -18.06 23.54 5.44
N GLU A 259 -19.00 23.04 4.65
CA GLU A 259 -18.76 22.27 3.43
C GLU A 259 -18.84 23.17 2.20
N LEU A 260 -17.89 23.03 1.27
CA LEU A 260 -17.84 23.83 0.04
C LEU A 260 -18.36 23.03 -1.16
N LYS A 261 -19.08 23.68 -2.07
CA LYS A 261 -19.59 23.08 -3.32
C LYS A 261 -19.42 24.00 -4.53
N THR A 262 -18.91 23.46 -5.61
CA THR A 262 -18.58 24.21 -6.85
C THR A 262 -19.60 24.04 -7.97
N GLY A 263 -20.48 23.04 -7.88
CA GLY A 263 -21.50 22.76 -8.89
C GLY A 263 -22.79 23.57 -8.73
N LYS A 264 -23.87 23.05 -9.35
CA LYS A 264 -25.22 23.62 -9.26
C LYS A 264 -25.67 23.74 -7.80
N GLU A 265 -26.18 24.92 -7.45
CA GLU A 265 -26.88 25.16 -6.19
C GLU A 265 -28.16 24.32 -6.13
N SER A 266 -28.05 23.13 -5.56
CA SER A 266 -29.11 22.12 -5.54
C SER A 266 -29.71 21.91 -4.15
N ASN A 267 -28.99 22.29 -3.10
CA ASN A 267 -29.29 21.96 -1.70
C ASN A 267 -29.75 20.50 -1.54
N SER A 268 -29.09 19.59 -2.27
CA SER A 268 -29.56 18.22 -2.40
C SER A 268 -29.45 17.45 -1.09
N ILE A 269 -30.20 16.36 -0.99
CA ILE A 269 -30.16 15.46 0.18
C ILE A 269 -28.74 14.96 0.42
N GLU A 270 -27.97 14.66 -0.63
CA GLU A 270 -26.59 14.21 -0.51
C GLU A 270 -25.68 15.29 0.07
N HIS A 271 -25.78 16.53 -0.41
CA HIS A 271 -24.95 17.62 0.12
C HIS A 271 -25.28 17.91 1.60
N ARG A 272 -26.58 17.92 1.95
CA ARG A 272 -27.02 18.09 3.34
C ARG A 272 -26.55 16.93 4.22
N SER A 273 -26.62 15.70 3.73
CA SER A 273 -26.19 14.50 4.44
C SER A 273 -24.70 14.52 4.77
N GLN A 274 -23.86 15.03 3.87
CA GLN A 274 -22.42 15.20 4.13
C GLN A 274 -22.18 16.14 5.32
N VAL A 275 -22.86 17.29 5.35
CA VAL A 275 -22.77 18.24 6.47
C VAL A 275 -23.24 17.61 7.78
N ILE A 276 -24.35 16.87 7.77
CA ILE A 276 -24.86 16.17 8.95
C ILE A 276 -23.85 15.14 9.46
N LEU A 277 -23.20 14.39 8.57
CA LEU A 277 -22.13 13.44 8.93
C LEU A 277 -20.90 14.17 9.51
N TYR A 278 -20.54 15.35 8.99
CA TYR A 278 -19.51 16.18 9.61
C TYR A 278 -19.89 16.63 11.02
N THR A 279 -21.16 17.00 11.26
CA THR A 279 -21.58 17.33 12.63
C THR A 279 -21.44 16.15 13.59
N LEU A 280 -21.72 14.91 13.14
CA LEU A 280 -21.49 13.69 13.94
C LEU A 280 -20.01 13.46 14.21
N MET A 281 -19.16 13.56 13.19
CA MET A 281 -17.70 13.40 13.34
C MET A 281 -17.10 14.47 14.26
N SER A 282 -17.59 15.71 14.16
CA SER A 282 -17.17 16.81 15.01
C SER A 282 -17.52 16.58 16.48
N LEU A 283 -18.47 15.69 16.85
CA LEU A 283 -18.74 15.33 18.25
C LEU A 283 -17.53 14.68 18.97
N GLU A 284 -16.54 14.21 18.21
CA GLU A 284 -15.27 13.72 18.78
C GLU A 284 -14.39 14.86 19.33
N ARG A 285 -14.59 16.10 18.85
CA ARG A 285 -13.70 17.25 19.13
C ARG A 285 -14.45 18.44 19.72
N TYR A 286 -15.65 18.69 19.24
CA TYR A 286 -16.48 19.88 19.45
C TYR A 286 -17.94 19.45 19.69
N ASN A 287 -18.81 20.40 20.01
CA ASN A 287 -20.25 20.13 20.14
C ASN A 287 -21.06 21.04 19.18
N PRO A 288 -21.06 20.76 17.86
CA PRO A 288 -21.75 21.60 16.89
C PRO A 288 -23.26 21.39 16.94
N GLU A 289 -24.01 22.50 16.94
CA GLU A 289 -25.48 22.49 16.86
C GLU A 289 -25.99 22.46 15.42
N ALA A 290 -25.16 22.89 14.47
CA ALA A 290 -25.46 22.95 13.05
C ALA A 290 -24.15 22.85 12.24
N GLY A 291 -24.28 22.67 10.93
CA GLY A 291 -23.22 22.92 9.96
C GLY A 291 -23.73 23.80 8.83
N PHE A 292 -22.82 24.18 7.94
CA PHE A 292 -23.12 25.07 6.82
C PHE A 292 -22.69 24.46 5.48
N LEU A 293 -23.42 24.82 4.43
CA LEU A 293 -23.14 24.43 3.06
C LEU A 293 -23.01 25.69 2.20
N LEU A 294 -21.83 25.93 1.64
CA LEU A 294 -21.55 27.09 0.80
C LEU A 294 -21.41 26.68 -0.67
N TYR A 295 -22.23 27.27 -1.52
CA TYR A 295 -22.08 27.13 -2.98
C TYR A 295 -21.17 28.23 -3.51
N LEU A 296 -19.94 27.86 -3.88
CA LEU A 296 -18.90 28.78 -4.31
C LEU A 296 -19.27 29.55 -5.58
N LYS A 297 -20.11 28.97 -6.45
CA LYS A 297 -20.55 29.62 -7.70
C LYS A 297 -21.47 30.81 -7.44
N THR A 298 -22.35 30.71 -6.45
CA THR A 298 -23.37 31.74 -6.16
C THR A 298 -23.04 32.56 -4.91
N GLY A 299 -22.13 32.09 -4.06
CA GLY A 299 -21.86 32.66 -2.74
C GLY A 299 -22.94 32.36 -1.70
N ASN A 300 -23.95 31.54 -2.02
CA ASN A 300 -25.07 31.27 -1.12
C ASN A 300 -24.70 30.27 -0.01
N LEU A 301 -24.99 30.65 1.23
CA LEU A 301 -24.73 29.88 2.43
C LEU A 301 -26.04 29.30 3.00
N HIS A 302 -26.10 27.97 3.10
CA HIS A 302 -27.27 27.25 3.59
C HIS A 302 -27.01 26.62 4.95
N PRO A 303 -27.85 26.90 5.98
CA PRO A 303 -27.75 26.22 7.26
C PRO A 303 -28.29 24.78 7.20
N VAL A 304 -27.59 23.86 7.86
CA VAL A 304 -27.99 22.46 8.01
C VAL A 304 -28.03 22.13 9.49
N VAL A 305 -29.24 22.06 10.04
CA VAL A 305 -29.50 21.65 11.43
C VAL A 305 -29.82 20.15 11.42
N PRO A 306 -28.96 19.28 11.97
CA PRO A 306 -29.19 17.84 11.98
C PRO A 306 -30.29 17.46 12.97
N THR A 307 -31.29 16.70 12.54
CA THR A 307 -32.28 16.09 13.43
C THR A 307 -31.84 14.69 13.88
N HIS A 308 -32.49 14.15 14.93
CA HIS A 308 -32.27 12.76 15.33
C HIS A 308 -32.60 11.78 14.20
N MET A 309 -33.68 12.05 13.46
CA MET A 309 -34.09 11.25 12.30
C MET A 309 -32.99 11.21 11.23
N ASP A 310 -32.39 12.36 10.89
CA ASP A 310 -31.35 12.41 9.86
C ASP A 310 -30.13 11.56 10.27
N ARG A 311 -29.68 11.70 11.53
CA ARG A 311 -28.56 10.93 12.08
C ARG A 311 -28.88 9.44 12.08
N ARG A 312 -30.10 9.07 12.48
CA ARG A 312 -30.58 7.69 12.51
C ARG A 312 -30.54 7.04 11.13
N GLU A 313 -31.15 7.66 10.13
CA GLU A 313 -31.21 7.07 8.77
C GLU A 313 -29.82 7.00 8.11
N LEU A 314 -28.96 8.00 8.33
CA LEU A 314 -27.59 7.98 7.80
C LEU A 314 -26.72 6.90 8.46
N LEU A 315 -26.88 6.67 9.77
CA LEU A 315 -26.17 5.60 10.47
C LEU A 315 -26.70 4.21 10.07
N LYS A 316 -28.00 4.05 9.83
CA LYS A 316 -28.56 2.82 9.26
C LYS A 316 -27.99 2.53 7.86
N LEU A 317 -27.95 3.53 6.98
CA LEU A 317 -27.32 3.40 5.66
C LEU A 317 -25.84 3.03 5.77
N ARG A 318 -25.11 3.64 6.71
CA ARG A 318 -23.71 3.32 7.00
C ARG A 318 -23.54 1.87 7.47
N ASN A 319 -24.43 1.36 8.31
CA ASN A 319 -24.41 -0.04 8.76
C ASN A 319 -24.66 -1.01 7.60
N THR A 320 -25.61 -0.70 6.72
CA THR A 320 -25.84 -1.52 5.51
C THR A 320 -24.62 -1.49 4.58
N LEU A 321 -24.03 -0.31 4.36
CA LEU A 321 -22.86 -0.15 3.50
C LEU A 321 -21.65 -0.94 4.01
N VAL A 322 -21.32 -0.82 5.31
CA VAL A 322 -20.18 -1.56 5.89
C VAL A 322 -20.40 -3.07 5.84
N HIS A 323 -21.65 -3.53 6.00
CA HIS A 323 -21.97 -4.95 5.91
C HIS A 323 -21.57 -5.53 4.55
N TYR A 324 -21.95 -4.87 3.44
CA TYR A 324 -21.58 -5.33 2.10
C TYR A 324 -20.08 -5.21 1.81
N ILE A 325 -19.41 -4.18 2.33
CA ILE A 325 -17.95 -4.02 2.15
C ILE A 325 -17.18 -5.12 2.89
N HIS A 326 -17.60 -5.45 4.11
CA HIS A 326 -16.91 -6.43 4.95
C HIS A 326 -17.25 -7.88 4.57
N ASN A 327 -18.52 -8.16 4.27
CA ASN A 327 -18.99 -9.50 3.91
C ASN A 327 -19.00 -9.69 2.40
N CYS A 328 -17.82 -9.52 1.79
CA CYS A 328 -17.63 -9.73 0.35
C CYS A 328 -17.38 -11.20 -0.03
N VAL A 329 -17.20 -12.09 0.96
CA VAL A 329 -16.94 -13.52 0.77
C VAL A 329 -17.85 -14.36 1.66
N ASP A 330 -18.66 -15.22 1.04
CA ASP A 330 -19.44 -16.25 1.71
C ASP A 330 -18.64 -17.54 1.84
N LYS A 331 -18.76 -18.21 2.99
CA LYS A 331 -18.18 -19.54 3.21
C LYS A 331 -19.28 -20.60 3.21
N GLU A 332 -19.50 -21.24 2.07
CA GLU A 332 -20.40 -22.39 1.97
C GLU A 332 -19.61 -23.70 1.90
N LYS A 333 -19.94 -24.69 2.74
CA LYS A 333 -19.42 -26.07 2.64
C LYS A 333 -17.89 -26.16 2.42
N LYS A 334 -17.11 -25.29 3.08
CA LYS A 334 -15.62 -25.16 2.98
C LYS A 334 -15.07 -24.53 1.70
N ARG A 335 -15.88 -23.97 0.81
CA ARG A 335 -15.43 -23.21 -0.36
C ARG A 335 -15.85 -21.75 -0.23
N SER A 336 -14.90 -20.85 -0.35
CA SER A 336 -15.19 -19.41 -0.38
C SER A 336 -15.73 -19.02 -1.75
N ARG A 337 -16.77 -18.18 -1.77
CA ARG A 337 -17.32 -17.55 -2.98
C ARG A 337 -17.53 -16.07 -2.73
N LEU A 338 -17.62 -15.28 -3.80
CA LEU A 338 -18.00 -13.87 -3.69
C LEU A 338 -19.47 -13.75 -3.26
N SER A 339 -19.74 -12.82 -2.35
CA SER A 339 -21.09 -12.55 -1.86
C SER A 339 -21.87 -11.66 -2.84
N ARG A 340 -23.18 -11.84 -2.90
CA ARG A 340 -24.04 -11.02 -3.76
C ARG A 340 -24.05 -9.55 -3.31
N LEU A 341 -23.96 -8.64 -4.28
CA LEU A 341 -24.10 -7.20 -4.03
C LEU A 341 -25.58 -6.78 -4.01
N PRO A 342 -25.92 -5.58 -3.50
CA PRO A 342 -27.27 -5.05 -3.60
C PRO A 342 -27.77 -5.05 -5.06
N ASP A 343 -29.07 -5.25 -5.26
CA ASP A 343 -29.66 -5.35 -6.59
C ASP A 343 -29.43 -4.10 -7.45
N ILE A 344 -29.40 -4.32 -8.77
CA ILE A 344 -29.32 -3.25 -9.76
C ILE A 344 -30.61 -2.44 -9.75
N LEU A 345 -30.48 -1.11 -9.77
CA LEU A 345 -31.64 -0.24 -9.88
C LEU A 345 -32.24 -0.28 -11.30
N THR A 346 -33.56 -0.34 -11.37
CA THR A 346 -34.33 -0.31 -12.62
C THR A 346 -34.46 1.12 -13.19
N ASN A 347 -34.12 2.14 -12.39
CA ASN A 347 -34.14 3.55 -12.80
C ASN A 347 -32.98 3.91 -13.76
N ARG A 348 -33.31 4.01 -15.05
CA ARG A 348 -32.35 4.34 -16.12
C ARG A 348 -31.60 5.66 -15.92
N GLN A 349 -32.25 6.72 -15.42
CA GLN A 349 -31.60 8.03 -15.23
C GLN A 349 -30.48 7.99 -14.19
N THR A 350 -30.68 7.21 -13.12
CA THR A 350 -29.66 7.07 -12.07
C THR A 350 -28.47 6.24 -12.57
N CYS A 351 -28.73 5.19 -13.34
CA CYS A 351 -27.71 4.29 -13.86
C CYS A 351 -26.90 4.89 -15.03
N GLN A 352 -27.53 5.72 -15.88
CA GLN A 352 -26.89 6.35 -17.04
C GLN A 352 -25.65 7.18 -16.68
N TYR A 353 -25.71 7.92 -15.57
CA TYR A 353 -24.61 8.78 -15.09
C TYR A 353 -23.80 8.10 -13.97
N CYS A 354 -23.93 6.78 -13.79
CA CYS A 354 -23.20 6.06 -12.78
C CYS A 354 -21.74 5.83 -13.22
N PRO A 355 -20.74 6.30 -12.44
CA PRO A 355 -19.32 6.07 -12.77
C PRO A 355 -18.92 4.59 -12.65
N GLN A 356 -19.69 3.78 -11.93
CA GLN A 356 -19.42 2.37 -11.68
C GLN A 356 -20.22 1.44 -12.63
N LYS A 357 -20.76 1.94 -13.74
CA LYS A 357 -21.63 1.16 -14.63
C LYS A 357 -20.98 -0.14 -15.16
N ILE A 358 -19.72 -0.07 -15.59
CA ILE A 358 -18.98 -1.22 -16.13
C ILE A 358 -18.78 -2.25 -15.02
N ASN A 359 -18.25 -1.82 -13.87
CA ASN A 359 -18.02 -2.70 -12.72
C ASN A 359 -19.33 -3.31 -12.19
N CYS A 360 -20.43 -2.56 -12.23
CA CYS A 360 -21.76 -3.01 -11.84
C CYS A 360 -22.25 -4.15 -12.74
N ALA A 361 -22.16 -3.99 -14.06
CA ALA A 361 -22.55 -5.00 -15.03
C ALA A 361 -21.62 -6.23 -14.99
N LEU A 362 -20.32 -5.98 -14.87
CA LEU A 362 -19.29 -7.02 -14.79
C LEU A 362 -19.46 -7.90 -13.56
N TYR A 363 -19.68 -7.30 -12.37
CA TYR A 363 -19.92 -8.06 -11.14
C TYR A 363 -21.17 -8.92 -11.27
N GLU A 364 -22.28 -8.35 -11.75
CA GLU A 364 -23.55 -9.06 -11.91
C GLU A 364 -23.38 -10.29 -12.82
N ARG A 365 -22.75 -10.11 -13.98
CA ARG A 365 -22.58 -11.20 -14.94
C ARG A 365 -21.55 -12.24 -14.50
N ALA A 366 -20.50 -11.84 -13.78
CA ALA A 366 -19.42 -12.73 -13.36
C ALA A 366 -19.69 -13.49 -12.05
N VAL A 367 -20.51 -12.92 -11.15
CA VAL A 367 -20.78 -13.46 -9.82
C VAL A 367 -22.22 -13.95 -9.67
N ASP A 368 -23.19 -13.16 -10.15
CA ASP A 368 -24.62 -13.37 -9.92
C ASP A 368 -25.36 -14.02 -11.12
N GLY A 369 -24.64 -14.29 -12.21
CA GLY A 369 -25.15 -14.73 -13.52
C GLY A 369 -25.85 -16.10 -13.60
N ASN A 370 -25.98 -16.82 -12.50
CA ASN A 370 -26.76 -18.06 -12.42
C ASN A 370 -28.20 -17.86 -11.93
N SER A 371 -28.62 -16.62 -11.65
CA SER A 371 -30.03 -16.36 -11.35
C SER A 371 -30.85 -16.44 -12.64
N ALA A 372 -31.68 -17.47 -12.77
CA ALA A 372 -32.76 -17.57 -13.76
C ALA A 372 -33.84 -16.48 -13.58
N ASP A 373 -33.54 -15.42 -12.82
CA ASP A 373 -34.45 -14.41 -12.25
C ASP A 373 -34.14 -12.98 -12.73
N VAL A 374 -33.31 -12.78 -13.76
CA VAL A 374 -33.25 -11.46 -14.45
C VAL A 374 -34.54 -11.28 -15.27
N SER A 375 -35.59 -10.98 -14.52
CA SER A 375 -37.00 -10.93 -14.92
C SER A 375 -37.36 -9.63 -15.63
N GLU A 376 -36.46 -8.64 -15.65
CA GLU A 376 -36.66 -7.36 -16.32
C GLU A 376 -35.70 -7.14 -17.50
N ASP A 377 -36.28 -6.92 -18.69
CA ASP A 377 -35.54 -6.72 -19.95
C ASP A 377 -34.54 -5.56 -19.89
N VAL A 378 -34.83 -4.52 -19.08
CA VAL A 378 -33.96 -3.33 -18.92
C VAL A 378 -32.59 -3.69 -18.36
N VAL A 379 -32.52 -4.61 -17.40
CA VAL A 379 -31.25 -5.03 -16.80
C VAL A 379 -30.47 -5.89 -17.80
N ARG A 380 -31.16 -6.77 -18.53
CA ARG A 380 -30.53 -7.62 -19.56
C ARG A 380 -29.88 -6.80 -20.67
N ASP A 381 -30.58 -5.79 -21.19
CA ASP A 381 -30.05 -4.88 -22.20
C ASP A 381 -28.81 -4.13 -21.69
N PHE A 382 -28.84 -3.67 -20.45
CA PHE A 382 -27.70 -3.01 -19.80
C PHE A 382 -26.48 -3.95 -19.67
N LEU A 383 -26.69 -5.19 -19.22
CA LEU A 383 -25.62 -6.18 -19.11
C LEU A 383 -25.02 -6.51 -20.48
N GLN A 384 -25.87 -6.68 -21.50
CA GLN A 384 -25.44 -6.96 -22.87
C GLN A 384 -24.63 -5.79 -23.45
N LEU A 385 -25.06 -4.54 -23.21
CA LEU A 385 -24.37 -3.35 -23.68
C LEU A 385 -22.97 -3.20 -23.07
N GLU A 386 -22.86 -3.35 -21.75
CA GLU A 386 -21.61 -3.04 -21.05
C GLU A 386 -20.63 -4.23 -20.99
N THR A 387 -21.11 -5.47 -21.16
CA THR A 387 -20.25 -6.67 -21.06
C THR A 387 -20.33 -7.63 -22.24
N GLY A 388 -21.18 -7.39 -23.24
CA GLY A 388 -21.45 -8.34 -24.33
C GLY A 388 -20.22 -8.82 -25.11
N HIS A 389 -19.13 -8.04 -25.11
CA HIS A 389 -17.82 -8.38 -25.70
C HIS A 389 -17.02 -9.42 -24.89
N LEU A 390 -17.40 -9.73 -23.66
CA LEU A 390 -16.71 -10.67 -22.77
C LEU A 390 -17.22 -12.10 -22.92
N THR A 391 -16.26 -13.04 -22.96
CA THR A 391 -16.50 -14.48 -23.02
C THR A 391 -16.56 -15.11 -21.62
N PRO A 392 -17.08 -16.34 -21.46
CA PRO A 392 -17.10 -17.03 -20.16
C PRO A 392 -15.72 -17.18 -19.50
N PRO A 393 -14.62 -17.51 -20.22
CA PRO A 393 -13.27 -17.49 -19.64
C PRO A 393 -12.86 -16.12 -19.06
N HIS A 394 -13.22 -15.01 -19.72
CA HIS A 394 -12.94 -13.66 -19.23
C HIS A 394 -13.65 -13.38 -17.89
N LEU A 395 -14.94 -13.73 -17.81
CA LEU A 395 -15.74 -13.58 -16.58
C LEU A 395 -15.25 -14.49 -15.45
N SER A 396 -14.87 -15.73 -15.76
CA SER A 396 -14.30 -16.67 -14.79
C SER A 396 -12.95 -16.19 -14.27
N TYR A 397 -12.10 -15.61 -15.12
CA TYR A 397 -10.82 -15.06 -14.71
C TYR A 397 -11.03 -13.84 -13.79
N PHE A 398 -11.96 -12.94 -14.14
CA PHE A 398 -12.29 -11.79 -13.31
C PHE A 398 -12.82 -12.19 -11.93
N SER A 399 -13.86 -13.03 -11.88
CA SER A 399 -14.47 -13.48 -10.62
C SER A 399 -13.48 -14.24 -9.73
N HIS A 400 -12.62 -15.07 -10.33
CA HIS A 400 -11.56 -15.77 -9.61
C HIS A 400 -10.58 -14.78 -8.96
N TRP A 401 -9.99 -13.85 -9.73
CA TRP A 401 -9.04 -12.89 -9.17
C TRP A 401 -9.66 -11.91 -8.18
N LEU A 402 -10.94 -11.54 -8.37
CA LEU A 402 -11.69 -10.73 -7.42
C LEU A 402 -11.82 -11.46 -6.07
N LEU A 403 -12.19 -12.76 -6.07
CA LEU A 403 -12.23 -13.59 -4.86
C LEU A 403 -10.87 -13.65 -4.16
N LEU A 404 -9.79 -13.89 -4.91
CA LEU A 404 -8.43 -13.94 -4.35
C LEU A 404 -8.07 -12.62 -3.67
N CYS A 405 -8.39 -11.49 -4.30
CA CYS A 405 -8.15 -10.18 -3.74
C CYS A 405 -8.98 -9.96 -2.46
N CYS A 406 -10.26 -10.33 -2.44
CA CYS A 406 -11.11 -10.21 -1.24
C CYS A 406 -10.55 -11.04 -0.06
N LEU A 407 -10.13 -12.28 -0.30
CA LEU A 407 -9.53 -13.15 0.72
C LEU A 407 -8.22 -12.59 1.30
N GLU A 408 -7.36 -12.05 0.44
CA GLU A 408 -6.11 -11.42 0.87
C GLU A 408 -6.39 -10.11 1.64
N ALA A 409 -7.28 -9.26 1.14
CA ALA A 409 -7.68 -8.00 1.80
C ALA A 409 -8.21 -8.24 3.22
N ALA A 410 -9.12 -9.22 3.38
CA ALA A 410 -9.67 -9.58 4.69
C ALA A 410 -8.56 -10.04 5.67
N THR A 411 -7.54 -10.75 5.17
CA THR A 411 -6.40 -11.21 5.99
C THR A 411 -5.49 -10.05 6.39
N MET A 412 -5.25 -9.13 5.46
CA MET A 412 -4.47 -7.91 5.69
C MET A 412 -5.14 -7.03 6.75
N GLU A 413 -6.46 -6.82 6.65
CA GLU A 413 -7.22 -6.03 7.61
C GLU A 413 -7.21 -6.66 9.01
N ALA A 414 -7.40 -7.98 9.12
CA ALA A 414 -7.35 -8.69 10.40
C ALA A 414 -5.99 -8.60 11.11
N LYS A 415 -4.88 -8.65 10.35
CA LYS A 415 -3.51 -8.60 10.91
C LYS A 415 -3.04 -7.18 11.23
N ASN A 416 -3.43 -6.21 10.39
CA ASN A 416 -2.82 -4.86 10.34
C ASN A 416 -3.83 -3.72 10.54
N GLY A 417 -5.04 -4.01 11.03
CA GLY A 417 -6.10 -3.02 11.20
C GLY A 417 -5.73 -1.81 12.08
N ARG A 418 -6.16 -0.63 11.64
CA ARG A 418 -5.97 0.69 12.31
C ARG A 418 -6.55 0.78 13.72
N LYS A 419 -7.35 -0.21 14.12
CA LYS A 419 -7.90 -0.41 15.47
C LYS A 419 -6.85 -0.22 16.58
N ARG A 420 -5.59 -0.55 16.30
CA ARG A 420 -4.48 -0.42 17.24
C ARG A 420 -4.15 1.04 17.62
N VAL A 421 -4.47 2.00 16.75
CA VAL A 421 -4.18 3.43 16.99
C VAL A 421 -5.01 3.96 18.18
N TRP A 422 -6.30 3.62 18.25
CA TRP A 422 -7.21 4.11 19.29
C TRP A 422 -7.53 3.12 20.42
N LEU A 423 -7.14 1.83 20.31
CA LEU A 423 -7.45 0.81 21.32
C LEU A 423 -6.23 0.23 22.09
N ARG A 424 -4.98 0.64 21.79
CA ARG A 424 -3.77 0.08 22.45
C ARG A 424 -2.84 1.09 23.13
N THR A 425 -2.09 0.57 24.12
CA THR A 425 -0.96 1.19 24.82
C THR A 425 0.41 0.73 24.29
N GLU A 426 1.48 1.47 24.57
CA GLU A 426 2.87 1.39 23.99
C GLU A 426 3.59 0.01 23.95
N LYS A 427 2.99 -1.09 24.42
CA LYS A 427 3.69 -2.35 24.74
C LYS A 427 4.27 -3.14 23.54
N ASN A 428 3.97 -2.79 22.28
CA ASN A 428 4.27 -3.65 21.12
C ASN A 428 5.37 -3.20 20.14
N GLY A 429 6.14 -2.14 20.42
CA GLY A 429 7.28 -1.77 19.57
C GLY A 429 6.90 -1.41 18.12
N SER A 430 5.73 -0.78 17.95
CA SER A 430 5.24 -0.19 16.69
C SER A 430 4.59 1.19 16.91
N CYS A 431 4.87 1.79 18.07
CA CYS A 431 4.29 3.04 18.55
C CYS A 431 5.34 3.79 19.37
N VAL A 432 5.34 5.12 19.26
CA VAL A 432 6.14 6.05 20.05
C VAL A 432 5.20 7.05 20.70
N GLY A 433 4.97 6.93 22.00
CA GLY A 433 4.17 7.89 22.75
C GLY A 433 5.02 8.89 23.54
N ASN A 434 4.33 9.85 24.16
CA ASN A 434 4.89 10.89 25.02
C ASN A 434 5.94 11.78 24.32
N VAL A 435 5.66 12.16 23.07
CA VAL A 435 6.52 13.07 22.32
C VAL A 435 5.88 14.44 22.16
N GLN A 436 6.71 15.46 22.04
CA GLN A 436 6.31 16.85 21.84
C GLN A 436 7.03 17.43 20.63
N LEU A 437 6.43 18.43 19.99
CA LEU A 437 7.07 19.14 18.88
C LEU A 437 8.36 19.82 19.35
N SER A 438 9.44 19.62 18.60
CA SER A 438 10.76 20.21 18.85
C SER A 438 11.14 21.15 17.70
N GLY A 439 11.01 22.46 17.92
CA GLY A 439 11.37 23.49 16.94
C GLY A 439 10.28 23.81 15.90
N PRO A 440 10.56 24.73 14.96
CA PRO A 440 9.58 25.21 13.99
C PRO A 440 9.26 24.16 12.92
N VAL A 441 8.00 24.14 12.48
CA VAL A 441 7.53 23.33 11.35
C VAL A 441 7.99 23.97 10.05
N THR A 442 8.51 23.17 9.12
CA THR A 442 9.00 23.66 7.82
C THR A 442 8.18 23.08 6.68
N ILE A 443 7.78 23.92 5.72
CA ILE A 443 7.02 23.50 4.54
C ILE A 443 8.01 22.91 3.52
N GLN A 444 7.83 21.64 3.15
CA GLN A 444 8.65 21.00 2.11
C GLN A 444 8.08 21.20 0.70
N SER A 445 6.75 21.09 0.61
CA SER A 445 5.96 21.32 -0.60
C SER A 445 4.53 21.68 -0.19
N GLU A 446 3.70 22.12 -1.14
CA GLU A 446 2.28 22.36 -0.86
C GLU A 446 1.64 21.12 -0.22
N GLY A 447 1.00 21.31 0.95
CA GLY A 447 0.36 20.25 1.73
C GLY A 447 1.30 19.28 2.47
N VAL A 448 2.63 19.51 2.49
CA VAL A 448 3.59 18.62 3.17
C VAL A 448 4.50 19.40 4.13
N PHE A 449 4.43 19.04 5.41
CA PHE A 449 5.05 19.76 6.51
C PHE A 449 6.04 18.85 7.27
N LEU A 450 7.30 19.25 7.36
CA LEU A 450 8.31 18.56 8.14
C LEU A 450 8.20 18.95 9.62
N HIS A 451 7.94 17.94 10.45
CA HIS A 451 7.84 18.04 11.89
C HIS A 451 9.00 17.28 12.54
N ARG A 452 9.41 17.76 13.72
CA ARG A 452 10.38 17.08 14.59
C ARG A 452 9.75 16.89 15.95
N PHE A 453 9.94 15.70 16.51
CA PHE A 453 9.37 15.27 17.78
C PHE A 453 10.48 14.80 18.72
N GLN A 454 10.39 15.19 19.98
CA GLN A 454 11.29 14.77 21.05
C GLN A 454 10.50 14.18 22.22
N ARG A 455 11.05 13.18 22.91
CA ARG A 455 10.39 12.59 24.07
C ARG A 455 10.40 13.56 25.26
N SER A 456 9.26 13.69 25.94
CA SER A 456 9.19 14.51 27.16
C SER A 456 10.07 13.92 28.28
N SER A 457 10.75 14.80 29.02
CA SER A 457 11.86 14.51 29.97
C SER A 457 11.50 13.55 31.13
N ALA A 458 10.21 13.28 31.37
CA ALA A 458 9.75 12.56 32.57
C ALA A 458 10.04 11.04 32.61
N VAL A 459 10.46 10.40 31.51
CA VAL A 459 10.72 8.93 31.46
C VAL A 459 12.04 8.61 30.76
N LEU A 460 13.15 8.69 31.50
CA LEU A 460 14.52 8.57 31.00
C LEU A 460 15.04 7.15 30.71
N GLN A 461 14.22 6.09 30.77
CA GLN A 461 14.75 4.70 30.74
C GLN A 461 14.61 3.93 29.42
N LYS A 462 13.99 4.47 28.35
CA LYS A 462 13.97 3.81 27.03
C LYS A 462 14.23 4.81 25.90
N GLY A 463 15.34 4.63 25.18
CA GLY A 463 15.64 5.41 23.96
C GLY A 463 14.61 5.17 22.86
N LEU A 464 14.39 6.18 22.00
CA LEU A 464 13.41 6.16 20.89
C LEU A 464 13.69 5.07 19.83
N ALA A 465 14.94 4.55 19.78
CA ALA A 465 15.39 3.55 18.81
C ALA A 465 14.79 2.13 19.01
N ASN A 466 14.14 1.85 20.15
CA ASN A 466 13.52 0.53 20.42
C ASN A 466 12.08 0.42 19.92
N SER A 467 11.58 1.43 19.19
CA SER A 467 10.18 1.57 18.78
C SER A 467 9.77 0.76 17.54
N GLY A 468 10.70 0.05 16.90
CA GLY A 468 10.45 -0.79 15.73
C GLY A 468 10.05 -0.04 14.46
N LEU A 469 9.94 1.30 14.51
CA LEU A 469 9.69 2.19 13.38
C LEU A 469 11.01 2.57 12.70
N ALA A 470 11.00 2.58 11.36
CA ALA A 470 12.14 2.94 10.52
C ALA A 470 11.83 4.15 9.61
N SER A 471 12.89 4.79 9.11
CA SER A 471 12.76 5.79 8.07
C SER A 471 12.02 5.22 6.85
N GLY A 472 11.05 5.96 6.33
CA GLY A 472 10.15 5.57 5.25
C GLY A 472 8.85 4.89 5.69
N ASP A 473 8.71 4.51 6.96
CA ASP A 473 7.46 3.94 7.45
C ASP A 473 6.36 5.01 7.48
N ARG A 474 5.15 4.62 7.10
CA ARG A 474 3.97 5.48 7.20
C ARG A 474 3.49 5.50 8.65
N ILE A 475 3.05 6.68 9.11
CA ILE A 475 2.62 6.90 10.48
C ILE A 475 1.29 7.67 10.55
N VAL A 476 0.58 7.47 11.65
CA VAL A 476 -0.51 8.34 12.12
C VAL A 476 -0.03 9.07 13.37
N VAL A 477 -0.26 10.38 13.43
CA VAL A 477 -0.05 11.19 14.62
C VAL A 477 -1.39 11.44 15.29
N SER A 478 -1.46 11.15 16.59
CA SER A 478 -2.62 11.42 17.44
C SER A 478 -2.17 12.07 18.74
N ASP A 479 -3.08 12.62 19.52
CA ASP A 479 -2.77 13.01 20.89
C ASP A 479 -2.52 11.77 21.78
N GLN A 480 -1.77 11.97 22.86
CA GLN A 480 -1.43 10.90 23.81
C GLN A 480 -2.67 10.39 24.57
N GLU A 481 -3.64 11.26 24.83
CA GLU A 481 -4.85 10.93 25.59
C GLU A 481 -5.92 10.22 24.75
N GLY A 482 -5.75 10.18 23.42
CA GLY A 482 -6.68 9.54 22.50
C GLY A 482 -7.97 10.31 22.26
N ARG A 483 -8.02 11.61 22.59
CA ARG A 483 -9.17 12.49 22.29
C ARG A 483 -9.14 12.96 20.84
N LEU A 484 -7.95 13.15 20.28
CA LEU A 484 -7.70 13.64 18.93
C LEU A 484 -6.99 12.54 18.12
N VAL A 485 -7.78 11.56 17.71
CA VAL A 485 -7.31 10.45 16.88
C VAL A 485 -7.12 10.92 15.43
N GLY A 486 -5.98 10.57 14.84
CA GLY A 486 -5.71 10.80 13.41
C GLY A 486 -5.59 12.27 13.03
N LEU A 487 -4.87 13.07 13.83
CA LEU A 487 -4.65 14.49 13.58
C LEU A 487 -3.95 14.74 12.24
N ALA A 488 -2.92 13.95 11.96
CA ALA A 488 -2.16 14.00 10.71
C ALA A 488 -1.64 12.62 10.34
N THR A 489 -1.41 12.41 9.04
CA THR A 489 -0.75 11.21 8.52
C THR A 489 0.48 11.59 7.72
N GLY A 490 1.45 10.67 7.64
CA GLY A 490 2.70 11.01 7.00
C GLY A 490 3.72 9.89 6.97
N TYR A 491 4.98 10.25 6.71
CA TYR A 491 6.09 9.32 6.61
C TYR A 491 7.23 9.74 7.52
N LEU A 492 7.88 8.75 8.15
CA LEU A 492 9.10 8.98 8.93
C LEU A 492 10.26 9.34 8.01
N CYS A 493 10.97 10.42 8.32
CA CYS A 493 12.17 10.83 7.59
C CYS A 493 13.42 10.30 8.29
N GLU A 494 13.53 10.53 9.60
CA GLU A 494 14.70 10.14 10.39
C GLU A 494 14.27 9.72 11.80
N VAL A 495 14.85 8.63 12.29
CA VAL A 495 14.62 8.14 13.66
C VAL A 495 15.96 8.08 14.37
N SER A 496 16.16 8.96 15.35
CA SER A 496 17.35 8.98 16.20
C SER A 496 17.00 8.53 17.63
N ARG A 497 17.99 8.45 18.53
CA ARG A 497 17.75 8.08 19.94
C ARG A 497 16.97 9.14 20.71
N THR A 498 17.03 10.40 20.28
CA THR A 498 16.51 11.58 21.00
C THR A 498 15.42 12.32 20.24
N CYS A 499 15.38 12.19 18.92
CA CYS A 499 14.46 12.91 18.04
C CYS A 499 13.92 12.01 16.92
N VAL A 500 12.66 12.22 16.55
CA VAL A 500 12.00 11.60 15.40
C VAL A 500 11.53 12.72 14.47
N SER A 501 11.88 12.65 13.20
CA SER A 501 11.39 13.58 12.18
C SER A 501 10.48 12.88 11.18
N CYS A 502 9.42 13.58 10.75
CA CYS A 502 8.46 13.06 9.80
C CYS A 502 7.86 14.18 8.95
N THR A 503 7.52 13.85 7.71
CA THR A 503 6.69 14.69 6.84
C THR A 503 5.22 14.33 7.07
N LEU A 504 4.39 15.31 7.37
CA LEU A 504 2.97 15.16 7.65
C LEU A 504 2.13 15.96 6.64
N ASP A 505 0.89 15.52 6.44
CA ASP A 505 -0.10 16.16 5.56
C ASP A 505 -0.74 17.43 6.14
N ARG A 506 -0.46 17.76 7.41
CA ARG A 506 -1.00 18.94 8.11
C ARG A 506 0.05 19.58 9.01
N ASP A 507 -0.04 20.90 9.16
CA ASP A 507 0.74 21.66 10.14
C ASP A 507 0.14 21.49 11.54
N LEU A 508 0.92 20.92 12.46
CA LEU A 508 0.53 20.69 13.85
C LEU A 508 1.00 21.81 14.80
N SER A 509 1.55 22.92 14.29
CA SER A 509 2.02 24.06 15.08
C SER A 509 0.94 24.63 16.04
N LYS A 510 -0.34 24.61 15.64
CA LYS A 510 -1.50 25.02 16.45
C LYS A 510 -1.66 24.20 17.74
N PHE A 511 -1.09 23.01 17.82
CA PHE A 511 -1.18 22.09 18.96
C PHE A 511 0.09 22.13 19.84
N SER A 512 0.80 23.25 19.87
CA SER A 512 1.95 23.43 20.78
C SER A 512 1.57 23.15 22.23
N GLY A 513 2.40 22.37 22.94
CA GLY A 513 2.13 21.95 24.33
C GLY A 513 1.33 20.66 24.49
N VAL A 514 0.80 20.09 23.40
CA VAL A 514 0.15 18.76 23.42
C VAL A 514 1.21 17.66 23.37
N LEU A 515 1.00 16.60 24.16
CA LEU A 515 1.76 15.36 24.02
C LEU A 515 1.12 14.50 22.92
N PHE A 516 1.96 14.06 21.98
CA PHE A 516 1.58 13.25 20.85
C PHE A 516 2.04 11.80 21.02
N ARG A 517 1.37 10.94 20.25
CA ARG A 517 1.78 9.59 19.93
C ARG A 517 1.88 9.40 18.42
N LEU A 518 2.88 8.64 18.00
CA LEU A 518 3.12 8.24 16.62
C LEU A 518 2.91 6.73 16.54
N ASP A 519 1.95 6.31 15.74
CA ASP A 519 1.67 4.90 15.49
C ASP A 519 2.05 4.55 14.07
N GLY A 520 2.70 3.40 13.86
CA GLY A 520 2.90 2.88 12.51
C GLY A 520 1.55 2.62 11.84
N ASP A 521 1.28 3.31 10.73
CA ASP A 521 0.20 2.96 9.81
C ASP A 521 0.80 1.98 8.80
N GLU A 522 0.66 0.68 9.03
CA GLU A 522 0.98 -0.28 7.95
C GLU A 522 0.09 -0.05 6.71
N GLY A 523 -0.94 0.80 6.85
CA GLY A 523 -1.92 1.10 5.84
C GLY A 523 -2.83 -0.10 5.63
N VAL A 524 -4.04 0.16 5.19
CA VAL A 524 -4.64 -0.79 4.25
C VAL A 524 -3.83 -0.56 2.98
N VAL A 525 -2.78 -1.34 2.73
CA VAL A 525 -2.24 -1.46 1.36
C VAL A 525 -3.38 -2.08 0.57
N GLY A 526 -4.24 -1.22 0.05
CA GLY A 526 -5.45 -1.62 -0.62
C GLY A 526 -5.07 -2.40 -1.87
N LEU A 527 -5.83 -3.46 -2.15
CA LEU A 527 -5.74 -4.15 -3.43
C LEU A 527 -6.45 -3.34 -4.53
N SER A 528 -6.75 -2.06 -4.31
CA SER A 528 -7.45 -1.20 -5.28
C SER A 528 -6.74 -1.16 -6.63
N THR A 529 -5.41 -1.02 -6.68
CA THR A 529 -4.68 -1.08 -7.97
C THR A 529 -4.79 -2.46 -8.64
N HIS A 530 -4.88 -3.55 -7.88
CA HIS A 530 -5.14 -4.88 -8.46
C HIS A 530 -6.52 -4.90 -9.12
N LEU A 531 -7.53 -4.45 -8.39
CA LEU A 531 -8.93 -4.42 -8.82
C LEU A 531 -9.16 -3.46 -10.00
N THR A 532 -8.53 -2.29 -10.01
CA THR A 532 -8.55 -1.36 -11.14
C THR A 532 -7.93 -1.98 -12.39
N ASN A 533 -6.80 -2.67 -12.27
CA ASN A 533 -6.19 -3.34 -13.43
C ASN A 533 -7.04 -4.51 -13.95
N LEU A 534 -7.72 -5.24 -13.05
CA LEU A 534 -8.66 -6.31 -13.41
C LEU A 534 -9.90 -5.75 -14.10
N SER A 535 -10.48 -4.68 -13.56
CA SER A 535 -11.60 -3.96 -14.17
C SER A 535 -11.23 -3.46 -15.58
N ARG A 536 -10.08 -2.81 -15.71
CA ARG A 536 -9.56 -2.32 -16.99
C ARG A 536 -9.34 -3.44 -18.01
N LEU A 537 -8.86 -4.61 -17.57
CA LEU A 537 -8.70 -5.78 -18.44
C LEU A 537 -10.03 -6.20 -19.08
N MET A 538 -11.16 -5.93 -18.42
CA MET A 538 -12.51 -6.28 -18.89
C MET A 538 -13.18 -5.16 -19.71
N GLU A 539 -12.56 -3.99 -19.85
CA GLU A 539 -13.08 -2.92 -20.70
C GLU A 539 -13.12 -3.34 -22.19
N ASN A 540 -14.07 -2.76 -22.92
CA ASN A 540 -14.18 -2.92 -24.37
C ASN A 540 -13.20 -1.95 -25.06
N GLY A 541 -12.00 -2.42 -25.34
CA GLY A 541 -10.95 -1.60 -25.93
C GLY A 541 -9.80 -2.44 -26.45
N GLN A 542 -9.19 -2.00 -27.55
CA GLN A 542 -8.19 -2.78 -28.29
C GLN A 542 -7.01 -3.27 -27.42
N ASP A 543 -6.51 -2.42 -26.51
CA ASP A 543 -5.42 -2.78 -25.59
C ASP A 543 -5.86 -3.88 -24.61
N SER A 544 -7.09 -3.81 -24.12
CA SER A 544 -7.68 -4.78 -23.18
C SER A 544 -8.02 -6.10 -23.88
N ASP A 545 -8.60 -6.05 -25.08
CA ASP A 545 -8.91 -7.22 -25.91
C ASP A 545 -7.64 -8.05 -26.17
N ARG A 546 -6.58 -7.38 -26.65
CA ARG A 546 -5.27 -8.00 -26.88
C ARG A 546 -4.70 -8.66 -25.63
N LEU A 547 -4.79 -7.99 -24.48
CA LEU A 547 -4.29 -8.56 -23.23
C LEU A 547 -5.16 -9.71 -22.72
N ARG A 548 -6.48 -9.69 -22.93
CA ARG A 548 -7.34 -10.84 -22.63
C ARG A 548 -6.99 -12.05 -23.48
N GLU A 549 -6.78 -11.87 -24.79
CA GLU A 549 -6.35 -12.95 -25.68
C GLU A 549 -5.01 -13.56 -25.22
N LEU A 550 -4.02 -12.75 -24.87
CA LEU A 550 -2.69 -13.23 -24.49
C LEU A 550 -2.64 -13.82 -23.07
N VAL A 551 -3.36 -13.24 -22.10
CA VAL A 551 -3.22 -13.59 -20.68
C VAL A 551 -4.33 -14.54 -20.20
N VAL A 552 -5.57 -14.31 -20.65
CA VAL A 552 -6.72 -15.10 -20.22
C VAL A 552 -6.92 -16.30 -21.15
N ASP A 553 -7.00 -16.04 -22.46
CA ASP A 553 -7.24 -17.08 -23.47
C ASP A 553 -5.96 -17.84 -23.85
N LEU A 554 -4.79 -17.36 -23.39
CA LEU A 554 -3.48 -17.97 -23.60
C LEU A 554 -3.15 -18.18 -25.08
N ARG A 555 -3.48 -17.18 -25.92
CA ARG A 555 -3.11 -17.16 -27.33
C ARG A 555 -1.57 -17.17 -27.44
N PRO A 556 -0.99 -18.11 -28.21
CA PRO A 556 0.46 -18.15 -28.44
C PRO A 556 1.00 -16.83 -29.02
N PRO A 557 2.18 -16.36 -28.56
CA PRO A 557 2.78 -15.12 -29.05
C PRO A 557 3.39 -15.29 -30.44
N GLU A 558 3.27 -14.24 -31.27
CA GLU A 558 3.81 -14.25 -32.62
C GLU A 558 5.25 -13.71 -32.71
N PHE A 559 6.02 -14.29 -33.63
CA PHE A 559 7.38 -13.85 -33.99
C PHE A 559 7.54 -13.75 -35.51
N ILE A 560 8.21 -12.70 -35.96
CA ILE A 560 8.62 -12.56 -37.35
C ILE A 560 9.91 -13.34 -37.63
N SER A 561 10.15 -13.68 -38.91
CA SER A 561 11.25 -14.55 -39.32
C SER A 561 12.58 -13.81 -39.53
N ASN A 562 12.55 -12.57 -40.03
CA ASN A 562 13.74 -11.84 -40.48
C ASN A 562 14.05 -10.58 -39.64
N LEU A 563 15.28 -10.46 -39.14
CA LEU A 563 15.78 -9.30 -38.38
C LEU A 563 16.04 -8.06 -39.26
N SER A 564 16.34 -8.29 -40.55
CA SER A 564 16.74 -7.23 -41.49
C SER A 564 15.64 -6.23 -41.79
N SER A 565 14.37 -6.62 -41.63
CA SER A 565 13.18 -5.77 -41.75
C SER A 565 12.87 -4.98 -40.47
N VAL A 566 13.49 -5.31 -39.34
CA VAL A 566 13.19 -4.69 -38.03
C VAL A 566 14.14 -3.54 -37.72
N LEU A 567 15.43 -3.72 -38.05
CA LEU A 567 16.48 -2.78 -37.66
C LEU A 567 16.62 -1.66 -38.69
N PRO A 568 16.45 -0.38 -38.30
CA PRO A 568 16.78 0.76 -39.15
C PRO A 568 18.21 0.65 -39.66
N ARG A 569 18.46 1.04 -40.92
CA ARG A 569 19.79 0.92 -41.55
C ARG A 569 20.87 1.63 -40.72
N GLU A 570 20.56 2.81 -40.20
CA GLU A 570 21.43 3.65 -39.38
C GLU A 570 21.75 3.03 -38.01
N ALA A 571 20.87 2.18 -37.47
CA ALA A 571 21.05 1.55 -36.16
C ALA A 571 21.88 0.26 -36.20
N LYS A 572 22.10 -0.33 -37.39
CA LYS A 572 22.71 -1.67 -37.52
C LYS A 572 24.11 -1.74 -36.92
N ASP A 573 24.96 -0.75 -37.18
CA ASP A 573 26.35 -0.74 -36.68
C ASP A 573 26.40 -0.54 -35.16
N THR A 574 25.59 0.38 -34.64
CA THR A 574 25.46 0.60 -33.20
C THR A 574 24.98 -0.66 -32.49
N VAL A 575 23.94 -1.32 -33.02
CA VAL A 575 23.41 -2.57 -32.46
C VAL A 575 24.44 -3.69 -32.55
N ALA A 576 25.15 -3.84 -33.67
CA ALA A 576 26.21 -4.84 -33.83
C ALA A 576 27.33 -4.64 -32.80
N ASN A 577 27.75 -3.40 -32.56
CA ASN A 577 28.77 -3.08 -31.56
C ASN A 577 28.28 -3.37 -30.12
N ILE A 578 27.02 -3.07 -29.81
CA ILE A 578 26.42 -3.41 -28.52
C ILE A 578 26.39 -4.93 -28.32
N LEU A 579 26.00 -5.69 -29.36
CA LEU A 579 25.89 -7.15 -29.30
C LEU A 579 27.24 -7.84 -29.11
N LYS A 580 28.36 -7.27 -29.60
CA LYS A 580 29.70 -7.87 -29.43
C LYS A 580 30.04 -8.18 -27.96
N GLY A 581 29.64 -7.33 -27.03
CA GLY A 581 29.92 -7.47 -25.59
C GLY A 581 29.04 -8.47 -24.83
N LEU A 582 28.10 -9.15 -25.50
CA LEU A 582 27.16 -10.08 -24.87
C LEU A 582 27.56 -11.54 -25.09
N ASN A 583 27.24 -12.39 -24.11
CA ASN A 583 27.32 -13.84 -24.27
C ASN A 583 26.20 -14.37 -25.18
N LYS A 584 26.29 -15.64 -25.60
CA LYS A 584 25.36 -16.24 -26.58
C LYS A 584 23.89 -16.23 -26.10
N PRO A 585 23.55 -16.63 -24.86
CA PRO A 585 22.17 -16.52 -24.35
C PRO A 585 21.63 -15.09 -24.33
N GLN A 586 22.46 -14.12 -23.94
CA GLN A 586 22.07 -12.70 -23.95
C GLN A 586 21.81 -12.20 -25.38
N LYS A 587 22.63 -12.58 -26.36
CA LYS A 587 22.41 -12.27 -27.78
C LYS A 587 21.10 -12.88 -28.30
N GLN A 588 20.80 -14.12 -27.91
CA GLN A 588 19.54 -14.78 -28.25
C GLN A 588 18.34 -14.03 -27.66
N ALA A 589 18.45 -13.56 -26.42
CA ALA A 589 17.40 -12.75 -25.79
C ALA A 589 17.14 -11.46 -26.57
N MET A 590 18.19 -10.72 -26.96
CA MET A 590 18.04 -9.51 -27.77
C MET A 590 17.36 -9.81 -29.11
N LYS A 591 17.82 -10.86 -29.81
CA LYS A 591 17.22 -11.29 -31.08
C LYS A 591 15.75 -11.62 -30.92
N LYS A 592 15.38 -12.37 -29.88
CA LYS A 592 14.01 -12.82 -29.66
C LYS A 592 13.06 -11.65 -29.39
N VAL A 593 13.49 -10.68 -28.58
CA VAL A 593 12.71 -9.46 -28.31
C VAL A 593 12.51 -8.64 -29.58
N LEU A 594 13.54 -8.48 -30.42
CA LEU A 594 13.41 -7.72 -31.68
C LEU A 594 12.46 -8.39 -32.68
N LEU A 595 12.36 -9.72 -32.64
CA LEU A 595 11.49 -10.48 -33.52
C LEU A 595 10.06 -10.66 -32.98
N SER A 596 9.76 -10.25 -31.75
CA SER A 596 8.43 -10.45 -31.17
C SER A 596 7.42 -9.42 -31.67
N LYS A 597 6.18 -9.87 -31.87
CA LYS A 597 5.02 -9.01 -32.07
C LYS A 597 4.18 -8.83 -30.81
N ASP A 598 4.24 -9.80 -29.88
CA ASP A 598 3.47 -9.78 -28.65
C ASP A 598 4.37 -9.64 -27.42
N TYR A 599 5.06 -10.72 -27.02
CA TYR A 599 5.90 -10.70 -25.84
C TYR A 599 7.12 -11.63 -25.90
N THR A 600 8.02 -11.46 -24.94
CA THR A 600 9.17 -12.34 -24.72
C THR A 600 9.44 -12.49 -23.24
N LEU A 601 9.78 -13.71 -22.80
CA LEU A 601 10.09 -14.03 -21.42
C LEU A 601 11.59 -14.30 -21.30
N ILE A 602 12.28 -13.52 -20.48
CA ILE A 602 13.70 -13.72 -20.21
C ILE A 602 13.84 -14.34 -18.82
N VAL A 603 14.19 -15.62 -18.76
CA VAL A 603 14.51 -16.32 -17.51
C VAL A 603 15.93 -15.95 -17.11
N GLY A 604 16.04 -15.04 -16.16
CA GLY A 604 17.31 -14.54 -15.65
C GLY A 604 17.73 -15.25 -14.37
N MET A 605 18.39 -16.40 -14.51
CA MET A 605 18.88 -17.18 -13.37
C MET A 605 19.88 -16.38 -12.51
N PRO A 606 20.18 -16.78 -11.26
CA PRO A 606 21.04 -16.03 -10.36
C PRO A 606 22.43 -15.75 -10.93
N GLY A 607 22.89 -14.50 -10.83
CA GLY A 607 24.22 -14.09 -11.28
C GLY A 607 24.40 -13.93 -12.79
N THR A 608 23.37 -14.14 -13.61
CA THR A 608 23.45 -14.08 -15.09
C THR A 608 23.50 -12.67 -15.69
N GLY A 609 23.42 -11.66 -14.83
CA GLY A 609 23.50 -10.26 -15.25
C GLY A 609 22.20 -9.69 -15.80
N LYS A 610 21.03 -10.10 -15.29
CA LYS A 610 19.69 -9.55 -15.62
C LYS A 610 19.68 -8.04 -15.90
N THR A 611 20.12 -7.25 -14.93
CA THR A 611 20.18 -5.78 -15.04
C THR A 611 21.06 -5.31 -16.19
N THR A 612 22.17 -6.01 -16.47
CA THR A 612 23.04 -5.73 -17.62
C THR A 612 22.36 -6.11 -18.93
N THR A 613 21.64 -7.24 -18.97
CA THR A 613 20.85 -7.66 -20.13
C THR A 613 19.74 -6.66 -20.45
N ILE A 614 18.98 -6.21 -19.44
CA ILE A 614 17.93 -5.19 -19.60
C ILE A 614 18.52 -3.86 -20.05
N CYS A 615 19.61 -3.39 -19.41
CA CYS A 615 20.28 -2.16 -19.81
C CYS A 615 20.72 -2.22 -21.29
N THR A 616 21.26 -3.35 -21.73
CA THR A 616 21.65 -3.56 -23.12
C THR A 616 20.45 -3.60 -24.06
N LEU A 617 19.36 -4.25 -23.67
CA LEU A 617 18.12 -4.26 -24.43
C LEU A 617 17.58 -2.85 -24.64
N VAL A 618 17.48 -2.05 -23.56
CA VAL A 618 17.02 -0.66 -23.64
C VAL A 618 17.91 0.16 -24.57
N ARG A 619 19.24 -0.04 -24.54
CA ARG A 619 20.16 0.64 -25.47
C ARG A 619 19.91 0.28 -26.93
N ILE A 620 19.65 -1.00 -27.22
CA ILE A 620 19.32 -1.46 -28.58
C ILE A 620 18.00 -0.85 -29.03
N LEU A 621 16.96 -0.91 -28.20
CA LEU A 621 15.64 -0.35 -28.51
C LEU A 621 15.70 1.16 -28.73
N HIS A 622 16.41 1.88 -27.86
CA HIS A 622 16.64 3.32 -27.99
C HIS A 622 17.40 3.66 -29.29
N ALA A 623 18.46 2.91 -29.63
CA ALA A 623 19.18 3.10 -30.89
C ALA A 623 18.32 2.83 -32.13
N CYS A 624 17.29 1.98 -32.01
CA CYS A 624 16.31 1.73 -33.06
C CYS A 624 15.17 2.78 -33.09
N GLY A 625 15.18 3.78 -32.21
CA GLY A 625 14.14 4.80 -32.11
C GLY A 625 12.85 4.34 -31.42
N PHE A 626 12.85 3.17 -30.77
CA PHE A 626 11.66 2.69 -30.07
C PHE A 626 11.49 3.40 -28.72
N SER A 627 10.23 3.69 -28.40
CA SER A 627 9.84 4.17 -27.07
C SER A 627 9.75 3.00 -26.08
N VAL A 628 10.31 3.17 -24.88
CA VAL A 628 10.42 2.11 -23.88
C VAL A 628 9.87 2.55 -22.53
N LEU A 629 8.89 1.80 -22.02
CA LEU A 629 8.41 1.87 -20.65
C LEU A 629 9.17 0.84 -19.79
N LEU A 630 10.09 1.30 -18.95
CA LEU A 630 10.86 0.45 -18.05
C LEU A 630 10.21 0.39 -16.66
N THR A 631 9.89 -0.80 -16.18
CA THR A 631 9.22 -0.99 -14.90
C THR A 631 9.77 -2.14 -14.07
N SER A 632 9.53 -2.07 -12.77
CA SER A 632 9.70 -3.18 -11.82
C SER A 632 8.81 -2.94 -10.60
N TYR A 633 8.74 -3.91 -9.69
CA TYR A 633 7.99 -3.77 -8.45
C TYR A 633 8.62 -2.77 -7.48
N THR A 634 9.96 -2.75 -7.38
CA THR A 634 10.68 -1.93 -6.40
C THR A 634 11.40 -0.74 -7.06
N HIS A 635 11.52 0.37 -6.32
CA HIS A 635 12.27 1.53 -6.78
C HIS A 635 13.75 1.20 -7.06
N SER A 636 14.38 0.44 -6.16
CA SER A 636 15.80 0.06 -6.29
C SER A 636 16.08 -0.78 -7.54
N ALA A 637 15.19 -1.69 -7.93
CA ALA A 637 15.38 -2.48 -9.15
C ALA A 637 15.39 -1.59 -10.41
N VAL A 638 14.42 -0.66 -10.51
CA VAL A 638 14.38 0.32 -11.60
C VAL A 638 15.64 1.18 -11.61
N ASP A 639 16.00 1.75 -10.47
CA ASP A 639 17.11 2.69 -10.37
C ASP A 639 18.47 2.03 -10.65
N ASN A 640 18.65 0.75 -10.30
CA ASN A 640 19.84 -0.02 -10.65
C ASN A 640 20.06 -0.15 -12.16
N ILE A 641 18.98 -0.25 -12.94
CA ILE A 641 19.03 -0.26 -14.40
C ILE A 641 19.38 1.14 -14.92
N LEU A 642 18.74 2.17 -14.37
CA LEU A 642 18.96 3.57 -14.74
C LEU A 642 20.41 4.03 -14.46
N LEU A 643 21.00 3.60 -13.35
CA LEU A 643 22.40 3.87 -13.01
C LEU A 643 23.36 3.33 -14.08
N LYS A 644 23.04 2.18 -14.69
CA LYS A 644 23.82 1.65 -15.81
C LYS A 644 23.55 2.43 -17.09
N LEU A 645 22.30 2.76 -17.40
CA LEU A 645 21.95 3.56 -18.59
C LEU A 645 22.61 4.94 -18.59
N LYS A 646 22.67 5.59 -17.41
CA LYS A 646 23.38 6.86 -17.21
C LYS A 646 24.85 6.78 -17.64
N ARG A 647 25.55 5.68 -17.33
CA ARG A 647 26.96 5.47 -17.74
C ARG A 647 27.12 5.38 -19.25
N PHE A 648 26.09 4.94 -19.96
CA PHE A 648 26.06 4.87 -21.42
C PHE A 648 25.46 6.13 -22.08
N ARG A 649 25.18 7.18 -21.29
CA ARG A 649 24.61 8.46 -21.77
C ARG A 649 23.28 8.29 -22.52
N VAL A 650 22.46 7.31 -22.12
CA VAL A 650 21.08 7.18 -22.62
C VAL A 650 20.18 8.09 -21.80
N GLY A 651 19.39 8.94 -22.47
CA GLY A 651 18.40 9.80 -21.84
C GLY A 651 17.18 9.01 -21.36
N PHE A 652 16.63 9.40 -20.20
CA PHE A 652 15.44 8.80 -19.63
C PHE A 652 14.73 9.75 -18.67
N LEU A 653 13.41 9.58 -18.52
CA LEU A 653 12.59 10.24 -17.52
C LEU A 653 12.23 9.26 -16.40
N ARG A 654 12.54 9.59 -15.15
CA ARG A 654 12.17 8.79 -13.97
C ARG A 654 10.93 9.36 -13.28
N LEU A 655 9.84 8.60 -13.24
CA LEU A 655 8.62 8.99 -12.53
C LEU A 655 8.65 8.50 -11.08
N GLY A 656 7.91 9.16 -10.20
CA GLY A 656 7.77 8.78 -8.79
C GLY A 656 8.44 9.77 -7.83
N GLN A 657 8.11 9.63 -6.54
CA GLN A 657 8.54 10.55 -5.48
C GLN A 657 10.06 10.52 -5.29
N GLY A 658 10.71 11.68 -5.28
CA GLY A 658 12.16 11.79 -5.16
C GLY A 658 12.73 11.08 -3.93
N GLN A 659 12.03 11.11 -2.80
CA GLN A 659 12.48 10.47 -1.54
C GLN A 659 12.71 8.95 -1.66
N LYS A 660 12.08 8.27 -2.62
CA LYS A 660 12.19 6.82 -2.84
C LYS A 660 13.17 6.46 -3.96
N VAL A 661 13.74 7.46 -4.62
CA VAL A 661 14.63 7.30 -5.78
C VAL A 661 16.09 7.40 -5.35
N HIS A 662 16.96 6.63 -5.99
CA HIS A 662 18.39 6.68 -5.74
C HIS A 662 18.97 8.10 -5.94
N PRO A 663 19.86 8.59 -5.05
CA PRO A 663 20.40 9.96 -5.10
C PRO A 663 20.95 10.39 -6.47
N ASP A 664 21.76 9.54 -7.10
CA ASP A 664 22.35 9.81 -8.43
C ASP A 664 21.35 9.86 -9.59
N ILE A 665 20.12 9.40 -9.36
CA ILE A 665 19.02 9.37 -10.33
C ILE A 665 18.03 10.53 -10.10
N LEU A 666 18.04 11.17 -8.92
CA LEU A 666 17.19 12.33 -8.61
C LEU A 666 17.17 13.40 -9.72
N PRO A 667 18.30 13.78 -10.35
CA PRO A 667 18.29 14.80 -11.40
C PRO A 667 17.45 14.46 -12.64
N TYR A 668 17.13 13.17 -12.85
CA TYR A 668 16.33 12.65 -13.96
C TYR A 668 14.85 12.47 -13.59
N THR A 669 14.47 12.81 -12.35
CA THR A 669 13.09 12.73 -11.91
C THR A 669 12.27 13.87 -12.46
N GLU A 670 10.99 13.60 -12.76
CA GLU A 670 10.03 14.65 -13.11
C GLU A 670 10.04 15.78 -12.05
N GLU A 671 9.94 15.44 -10.77
CA GLU A 671 9.93 16.40 -9.66
C GLU A 671 11.15 17.36 -9.72
N SER A 672 12.35 16.82 -9.97
CA SER A 672 13.57 17.63 -10.01
C SER A 672 13.69 18.47 -11.27
N ILE A 673 13.16 18.00 -12.40
CA ILE A 673 13.17 18.76 -13.66
C ILE A 673 12.15 19.90 -13.59
N ARG A 674 10.99 19.65 -12.98
CA ARG A 674 9.95 20.68 -12.84
C ARG A 674 10.37 21.85 -11.97
N LYS A 675 11.11 21.57 -10.88
CA LYS A 675 11.74 22.60 -10.03
C LYS A 675 12.69 23.52 -10.79
N LYS A 676 13.15 23.15 -11.99
CA LYS A 676 14.10 23.92 -12.80
C LYS A 676 13.46 24.76 -13.92
N GLY A 677 12.13 24.76 -14.08
CA GLY A 677 11.46 25.67 -15.01
C GLY A 677 10.27 25.12 -15.79
N VAL A 678 9.50 24.17 -15.26
CA VAL A 678 8.25 23.69 -15.90
C VAL A 678 7.07 24.33 -15.20
N HIS A 679 6.49 25.37 -15.82
CA HIS A 679 5.41 26.16 -15.22
C HIS A 679 4.14 26.19 -16.06
N THR A 680 4.20 25.80 -17.33
CA THR A 680 3.02 25.75 -18.21
C THR A 680 2.68 24.32 -18.60
N LEU A 681 1.45 24.12 -19.09
CA LEU A 681 1.02 22.83 -19.64
C LEU A 681 1.88 22.42 -20.84
N SER A 682 2.25 23.37 -21.70
CA SER A 682 3.14 23.15 -22.86
C SER A 682 4.52 22.62 -22.43
N ASP A 683 5.13 23.23 -21.41
CA ASP A 683 6.42 22.77 -20.88
C ASP A 683 6.32 21.33 -20.32
N LEU A 684 5.19 21.00 -19.70
CA LEU A 684 4.94 19.66 -19.16
C LEU A 684 4.77 18.63 -20.28
N GLU A 685 4.05 18.97 -21.34
CA GLU A 685 3.91 18.14 -22.53
C GLU A 685 5.26 17.89 -23.21
N GLN A 686 6.09 18.93 -23.33
CA GLN A 686 7.46 18.80 -23.85
C GLN A 686 8.30 17.89 -22.97
N LEU A 687 8.25 18.05 -21.65
CA LEU A 687 8.96 17.18 -20.70
C LEU A 687 8.56 15.71 -20.88
N TYR A 688 7.26 15.43 -20.94
CA TYR A 688 6.75 14.07 -21.06
C TYR A 688 7.06 13.42 -22.41
N ASN A 689 7.28 14.21 -23.46
CA ASN A 689 7.61 13.71 -24.80
C ASN A 689 9.11 13.71 -25.12
N LYS A 690 9.93 14.41 -24.32
CA LYS A 690 11.36 14.59 -24.56
C LYS A 690 12.15 13.28 -24.65
N GLU A 691 11.95 12.38 -23.70
CA GLU A 691 12.75 11.16 -23.56
C GLU A 691 12.01 9.94 -24.12
N LEU A 692 12.69 9.12 -24.93
CA LEU A 692 12.13 7.86 -25.45
C LEU A 692 11.93 6.81 -24.35
N VAL A 693 12.76 6.86 -23.30
CA VAL A 693 12.72 5.91 -22.18
C VAL A 693 12.05 6.57 -20.99
N VAL A 694 10.96 5.98 -20.50
CA VAL A 694 10.28 6.39 -19.27
C VAL A 694 10.35 5.24 -18.27
N ALA A 695 10.76 5.54 -17.05
CA ALA A 695 10.97 4.55 -16.01
C ALA A 695 10.11 4.82 -14.77
N THR A 696 9.39 3.80 -14.30
CA THR A 696 8.53 3.89 -13.11
C THR A 696 8.38 2.54 -12.41
N THR A 697 7.71 2.46 -11.27
CA THR A 697 7.31 1.17 -10.68
C THR A 697 6.00 0.68 -11.30
N CYS A 698 5.69 -0.62 -11.21
CA CYS A 698 4.41 -1.15 -11.73
C CYS A 698 3.18 -0.51 -11.05
N MET A 699 3.33 -0.01 -9.83
CA MET A 699 2.29 0.73 -9.11
C MET A 699 2.17 2.19 -9.56
N GLY A 700 3.18 2.72 -10.25
CA GLY A 700 3.25 4.10 -10.73
C GLY A 700 2.42 4.39 -11.99
N ILE A 701 1.59 3.45 -12.43
CA ILE A 701 0.78 3.54 -13.66
C ILE A 701 -0.37 4.54 -13.58
N LYS A 702 -0.67 5.09 -12.40
CA LYS A 702 -1.65 6.18 -12.21
C LYS A 702 -1.11 7.54 -12.64
N HIS A 703 0.15 7.62 -13.07
CA HIS A 703 0.77 8.87 -13.48
C HIS A 703 0.11 9.47 -14.76
N PRO A 704 -0.10 10.79 -14.85
CA PRO A 704 -0.75 11.46 -15.98
C PRO A 704 -0.26 11.05 -17.36
N ILE A 705 1.06 10.87 -17.54
CA ILE A 705 1.68 10.50 -18.82
C ILE A 705 0.98 9.31 -19.52
N PHE A 706 0.47 8.35 -18.77
CA PHE A 706 -0.09 7.11 -19.30
C PHE A 706 -1.48 7.27 -19.93
N THR A 707 -2.14 8.40 -19.66
CA THR A 707 -3.44 8.72 -20.25
C THR A 707 -3.32 8.99 -21.75
N ARG A 708 -2.24 9.65 -22.18
CA ARG A 708 -2.01 10.03 -23.58
C ARG A 708 -0.87 9.29 -24.27
N ARG A 709 0.21 8.96 -23.54
CA ARG A 709 1.39 8.32 -24.14
C ARG A 709 1.22 6.80 -24.22
N ARG A 710 1.62 6.22 -25.35
CA ARG A 710 1.81 4.78 -25.56
C ARG A 710 3.25 4.49 -25.93
N PHE A 711 3.70 3.28 -25.65
CA PHE A 711 5.07 2.83 -25.83
C PHE A 711 5.14 1.65 -26.80
N ASP A 712 6.27 1.51 -27.49
CA ASP A 712 6.48 0.36 -28.37
C ASP A 712 6.80 -0.90 -27.57
N PHE A 713 7.55 -0.73 -26.47
CA PHE A 713 7.93 -1.81 -25.55
C PHE A 713 7.68 -1.43 -24.09
N CYS A 714 7.12 -2.36 -23.32
CA CYS A 714 7.20 -2.38 -21.87
C CYS A 714 8.19 -3.45 -21.42
N ILE A 715 9.11 -3.12 -20.52
CA ILE A 715 10.00 -4.08 -19.87
C ILE A 715 9.65 -4.13 -18.40
N VAL A 716 9.40 -5.32 -17.87
CA VAL A 716 9.10 -5.55 -16.45
C VAL A 716 10.22 -6.40 -15.84
N ASP A 717 11.06 -5.81 -15.00
CA ASP A 717 12.08 -6.53 -14.23
C ASP A 717 11.48 -7.13 -12.94
N GLU A 718 12.02 -8.27 -12.52
CA GLU A 718 11.55 -9.07 -11.39
C GLU A 718 10.08 -9.52 -11.52
N ALA A 719 9.60 -9.72 -12.75
CA ALA A 719 8.20 -10.05 -13.07
C ALA A 719 7.67 -11.32 -12.37
N SER A 720 8.57 -12.25 -12.00
CA SER A 720 8.19 -13.48 -11.27
C SER A 720 7.79 -13.23 -9.80
N GLN A 721 8.11 -12.07 -9.24
CA GLN A 721 7.75 -11.66 -7.88
C GLN A 721 6.49 -10.79 -7.84
N ILE A 722 5.95 -10.40 -9.00
CA ILE A 722 4.86 -9.42 -9.09
C ILE A 722 3.54 -10.16 -9.22
N SER A 723 2.58 -9.79 -8.38
CA SER A 723 1.19 -10.25 -8.49
C SER A 723 0.66 -9.98 -9.91
N GLN A 724 -0.06 -10.96 -10.46
CA GLN A 724 -0.48 -10.95 -11.88
C GLN A 724 -1.26 -9.67 -12.26
N PRO A 725 -2.28 -9.20 -11.49
CA PRO A 725 -2.95 -7.92 -11.74
C PRO A 725 -2.03 -6.70 -11.75
N ILE A 726 -1.01 -6.65 -10.90
CA ILE A 726 -0.05 -5.53 -10.86
C ILE A 726 0.91 -5.57 -12.04
N CYS A 727 1.36 -6.76 -12.43
CA CYS A 727 2.23 -6.94 -13.58
C CYS A 727 1.55 -6.51 -14.89
N MET A 728 0.23 -6.71 -15.03
CA MET A 728 -0.54 -6.29 -16.20
C MET A 728 -0.69 -4.77 -16.34
N GLY A 729 -0.68 -4.03 -15.23
CA GLY A 729 -0.86 -2.58 -15.20
C GLY A 729 -0.06 -1.78 -16.25
N PRO A 730 1.27 -1.90 -16.30
CA PRO A 730 2.07 -1.19 -17.30
C PRO A 730 1.91 -1.73 -18.73
N LEU A 731 1.40 -2.96 -18.91
CA LEU A 731 1.26 -3.60 -20.23
C LEU A 731 0.16 -2.96 -21.08
N PHE A 732 -0.86 -2.35 -20.46
CA PHE A 732 -1.91 -1.60 -21.15
C PHE A 732 -1.38 -0.39 -21.93
N TYR A 733 -0.14 0.02 -21.68
CA TYR A 733 0.44 1.21 -22.31
C TYR A 733 1.52 0.88 -23.33
N ALA A 734 1.71 -0.40 -23.67
CA ALA A 734 2.69 -0.81 -24.65
C ALA A 734 2.16 -1.82 -25.66
N LYS A 735 2.66 -1.73 -26.90
CA LYS A 735 2.31 -2.67 -27.98
C LYS A 735 2.91 -4.06 -27.73
N ARG A 736 4.18 -4.11 -27.29
CA ARG A 736 4.93 -5.33 -26.97
C ARG A 736 5.44 -5.29 -25.55
N PHE A 737 5.66 -6.45 -24.95
CA PHE A 737 6.26 -6.50 -23.61
C PHE A 737 7.30 -7.58 -23.40
N VAL A 738 8.23 -7.31 -22.49
CA VAL A 738 9.30 -8.22 -22.09
C VAL A 738 9.23 -8.40 -20.59
N LEU A 739 8.96 -9.62 -20.15
CA LEU A 739 8.99 -9.97 -18.74
C LEU A 739 10.35 -10.59 -18.43
N VAL A 740 11.05 -10.04 -17.44
CA VAL A 740 12.32 -10.57 -16.97
C VAL A 740 12.12 -11.05 -15.55
N GLY A 741 12.46 -12.31 -15.30
CA GLY A 741 12.19 -12.92 -14.00
C GLY A 741 12.83 -14.29 -13.87
N ASP A 742 12.52 -14.95 -12.77
CA ASP A 742 12.96 -16.30 -12.50
C ASP A 742 11.91 -16.98 -11.60
N HIS A 743 11.16 -17.92 -12.18
CA HIS A 743 10.13 -18.66 -11.44
C HIS A 743 10.72 -19.62 -10.40
N GLN A 744 12.05 -19.85 -10.46
CA GLN A 744 12.79 -20.64 -9.48
C GLN A 744 13.21 -19.81 -8.25
N GLN A 745 12.96 -18.50 -8.26
CA GLN A 745 13.13 -17.62 -7.11
C GLN A 745 11.76 -17.31 -6.46
N LEU A 746 11.71 -16.32 -5.55
CA LEU A 746 10.49 -16.06 -4.77
C LEU A 746 9.30 -15.68 -5.66
N PRO A 747 8.10 -16.25 -5.40
CA PRO A 747 6.85 -15.84 -6.03
C PRO A 747 6.31 -14.54 -5.37
N PRO A 748 5.19 -13.98 -5.87
CA PRO A 748 4.46 -12.94 -5.17
C PRO A 748 4.09 -13.35 -3.74
N ILE A 749 4.19 -12.41 -2.79
CA ILE A 749 3.86 -12.67 -1.39
C ILE A 749 2.34 -12.62 -1.21
N VAL A 750 1.76 -13.74 -0.76
CA VAL A 750 0.34 -13.89 -0.44
C VAL A 750 0.22 -14.32 1.02
N GLN A 751 -0.53 -13.61 1.86
CA GLN A 751 -0.66 -13.92 3.28
C GLN A 751 -1.79 -14.91 3.58
N ASN A 752 -2.87 -14.87 2.80
CA ASN A 752 -4.00 -15.75 2.93
C ASN A 752 -3.68 -17.13 2.33
N GLN A 753 -3.83 -18.19 3.12
CA GLN A 753 -3.48 -19.54 2.68
C GLN A 753 -4.44 -20.08 1.61
N GLU A 754 -5.73 -19.75 1.70
CA GLU A 754 -6.74 -20.17 0.74
C GLU A 754 -6.51 -19.50 -0.61
N ALA A 755 -6.30 -18.18 -0.63
CA ALA A 755 -5.96 -17.44 -1.84
C ALA A 755 -4.68 -17.97 -2.49
N ARG A 756 -3.64 -18.29 -1.68
CA ARG A 756 -2.43 -18.94 -2.19
C ARG A 756 -2.74 -20.30 -2.82
N SER A 757 -3.52 -21.15 -2.15
CA SER A 757 -3.87 -22.48 -2.67
C SER A 757 -4.70 -22.43 -3.96
N LEU A 758 -5.45 -21.35 -4.15
CA LEU A 758 -6.23 -21.07 -5.35
C LEU A 758 -5.40 -20.41 -6.48
N GLY A 759 -4.11 -20.14 -6.27
CA GLY A 759 -3.19 -19.69 -7.32
C GLY A 759 -2.80 -18.20 -7.28
N MET A 760 -3.09 -17.47 -6.20
CA MET A 760 -2.73 -16.04 -6.11
C MET A 760 -1.21 -15.78 -6.16
N ASP A 761 -0.37 -16.78 -5.83
CA ASP A 761 1.09 -16.71 -5.94
C ASP A 761 1.63 -17.12 -7.33
N GLU A 762 0.76 -17.35 -8.32
CA GLU A 762 1.14 -17.46 -9.72
C GLU A 762 1.39 -16.06 -10.32
N SER A 763 2.66 -15.74 -10.57
CA SER A 763 3.02 -14.52 -11.32
C SER A 763 2.62 -14.61 -12.79
N LEU A 764 2.42 -13.44 -13.43
CA LEU A 764 2.19 -13.38 -14.88
C LEU A 764 3.31 -14.04 -15.69
N PHE A 765 4.56 -13.89 -15.22
CA PHE A 765 5.72 -14.54 -15.83
C PHE A 765 5.55 -16.06 -15.84
N LYS A 766 5.13 -16.66 -14.71
CA LYS A 766 4.95 -18.10 -14.59
C LYS A 766 3.80 -18.60 -15.47
N ARG A 767 2.69 -17.86 -15.49
CA ARG A 767 1.52 -18.20 -16.32
C ARG A 767 1.87 -18.28 -17.81
N LEU A 768 2.58 -17.27 -18.32
CA LEU A 768 2.93 -17.19 -19.76
C LEU A 768 4.10 -18.11 -20.15
N GLU A 769 4.79 -18.71 -19.18
CA GLU A 769 5.89 -19.67 -19.43
C GLU A 769 5.41 -20.96 -20.13
N LEU A 770 4.09 -21.20 -20.15
CA LEU A 770 3.45 -22.22 -20.99
C LEU A 770 3.93 -22.16 -22.45
N HIS A 771 4.14 -20.94 -22.97
CA HIS A 771 4.58 -20.68 -24.33
C HIS A 771 6.12 -20.73 -24.41
N SER A 772 6.66 -21.94 -24.45
CA SER A 772 8.12 -22.20 -24.49
C SER A 772 8.84 -21.46 -25.62
N GLU A 773 8.15 -21.22 -26.73
CA GLU A 773 8.63 -20.45 -27.87
C GLU A 773 8.94 -19.01 -27.52
N ALA A 774 8.35 -18.42 -26.48
CA ALA A 774 8.64 -17.06 -26.04
C ALA A 774 9.76 -16.97 -24.99
N VAL A 775 10.23 -18.10 -24.48
CA VAL A 775 11.16 -18.18 -23.36
C VAL A 775 12.61 -18.18 -23.86
N VAL A 776 13.43 -17.31 -23.26
CA VAL A 776 14.88 -17.32 -23.42
C VAL A 776 15.54 -17.43 -22.04
N GLN A 777 16.35 -18.47 -21.86
CA GLN A 777 17.04 -18.71 -20.60
C GLN A 777 18.46 -18.14 -20.63
N LEU A 778 18.77 -17.28 -19.66
CA LEU A 778 20.14 -16.85 -19.40
C LEU A 778 20.75 -17.84 -18.41
N ASN A 779 21.80 -18.55 -18.81
CA ASN A 779 22.39 -19.61 -18.01
C ASN A 779 23.87 -19.38 -17.64
N VAL A 780 24.53 -18.39 -18.28
CA VAL A 780 25.92 -18.02 -17.97
C VAL A 780 25.95 -17.00 -16.83
N GLN A 781 26.48 -17.39 -15.67
CA GLN A 781 26.52 -16.60 -14.42
C GLN A 781 27.93 -16.10 -14.05
N TYR A 782 28.00 -14.93 -13.40
CA TYR A 782 29.25 -14.23 -13.06
C TYR A 782 29.38 -13.92 -11.56
N ARG A 783 28.60 -14.61 -10.71
CA ARG A 783 28.52 -14.35 -9.25
C ARG A 783 29.18 -15.43 -8.43
N MET A 784 28.72 -16.67 -8.57
CA MET A 784 29.05 -17.80 -7.72
C MET A 784 30.29 -18.51 -8.24
N ASN A 785 31.15 -18.99 -7.34
CA ASN A 785 32.17 -19.96 -7.70
C ASN A 785 31.57 -21.33 -8.05
N ARG A 786 32.38 -22.24 -8.60
CA ARG A 786 31.92 -23.53 -9.13
C ARG A 786 31.21 -24.38 -8.08
N GLN A 787 31.71 -24.38 -6.83
CA GLN A 787 31.15 -25.18 -5.74
C GLN A 787 29.79 -24.65 -5.27
N ILE A 788 29.65 -23.32 -5.09
CA ILE A 788 28.36 -22.71 -4.72
C ILE A 788 27.33 -22.86 -5.85
N MET A 789 27.77 -22.70 -7.10
CA MET A 789 26.91 -22.90 -8.28
C MET A 789 26.40 -24.35 -8.39
N SER A 790 27.26 -25.34 -8.11
CA SER A 790 26.90 -26.78 -8.13
C SER A 790 25.69 -27.07 -7.25
N LEU A 791 25.61 -26.47 -6.05
CA LEU A 791 24.47 -26.60 -5.14
C LEU A 791 23.16 -26.15 -5.80
N SER A 792 23.17 -24.99 -6.44
CA SER A 792 21.97 -24.43 -7.07
C SER A 792 21.56 -25.25 -8.31
N ASN A 793 22.54 -25.74 -9.07
CA ASN A 793 22.32 -26.61 -10.22
C ASN A 793 21.69 -27.95 -9.84
N SER A 794 22.21 -28.61 -8.80
CA SER A 794 21.67 -29.87 -8.31
C SER A 794 20.25 -29.71 -7.75
N LEU A 795 20.01 -28.60 -7.05
CA LEU A 795 18.73 -28.37 -6.41
C LEU A 795 17.63 -27.97 -7.41
N MET A 796 17.87 -26.96 -8.26
CA MET A 796 16.80 -26.24 -8.99
C MET A 796 17.03 -26.11 -10.51
N TYR A 797 18.28 -25.94 -10.96
CA TYR A 797 18.56 -25.56 -12.35
C TYR A 797 19.03 -26.71 -13.24
N GLU A 798 19.00 -27.95 -12.76
CA GLU A 798 19.28 -29.17 -13.54
C GLU A 798 20.61 -29.11 -14.31
N GLY A 799 21.66 -28.56 -13.69
CA GLY A 799 22.97 -28.43 -14.32
C GLY A 799 23.10 -27.34 -15.38
N ARG A 800 22.04 -26.55 -15.64
CA ARG A 800 22.04 -25.55 -16.73
C ARG A 800 22.94 -24.34 -16.47
N LEU A 801 23.22 -23.96 -15.21
CA LEU A 801 24.07 -22.82 -14.89
C LEU A 801 25.55 -23.09 -15.20
N GLU A 802 26.19 -22.11 -15.82
CA GLU A 802 27.61 -22.15 -16.22
C GLU A 802 28.35 -20.92 -15.70
N CYS A 803 29.59 -21.09 -15.22
CA CYS A 803 30.45 -19.95 -14.86
C CYS A 803 30.90 -19.21 -16.13
N GLY A 804 30.61 -17.92 -16.22
CA GLY A 804 30.96 -17.10 -17.39
C GLY A 804 32.44 -16.70 -17.50
N SER A 805 33.27 -17.05 -16.52
CA SER A 805 34.72 -16.90 -16.57
C SER A 805 35.40 -17.82 -15.55
N GLU A 806 36.63 -18.24 -15.82
CA GLU A 806 37.45 -18.99 -14.85
C GLU A 806 37.73 -18.19 -13.57
N ARG A 807 37.83 -16.85 -13.70
CA ARG A 807 37.97 -15.95 -12.54
C ARG A 807 36.80 -16.10 -11.56
N ALA A 808 35.56 -16.16 -12.07
CA ALA A 808 34.40 -16.38 -11.21
C ALA A 808 34.38 -17.82 -10.68
N ALA A 809 34.69 -18.80 -11.53
CA ALA A 809 34.66 -20.22 -11.15
C ALA A 809 35.60 -20.57 -10.00
N THR A 810 36.77 -19.94 -9.94
CA THR A 810 37.85 -20.19 -8.97
C THR A 810 37.91 -19.15 -7.84
N ALA A 811 36.96 -18.22 -7.78
CA ALA A 811 36.97 -17.16 -6.78
C ALA A 811 36.79 -17.70 -5.35
N LEU A 812 37.77 -17.44 -4.49
CA LEU A 812 37.76 -17.80 -3.07
C LEU A 812 37.74 -16.54 -2.19
N LEU A 813 37.35 -16.70 -0.93
CA LEU A 813 37.32 -15.58 0.03
C LEU A 813 38.75 -15.20 0.43
N THR A 814 39.16 -13.96 0.17
CA THR A 814 40.44 -13.43 0.63
C THR A 814 40.36 -13.01 2.10
N LEU A 815 41.15 -13.66 2.96
CA LEU A 815 41.26 -13.35 4.38
C LEU A 815 42.69 -12.92 4.73
N PRO A 816 43.02 -11.60 4.66
CA PRO A 816 44.39 -11.10 4.80
C PRO A 816 45.03 -11.40 6.16
N PHE A 817 44.23 -11.58 7.22
CA PHE A 817 44.70 -11.86 8.58
C PHE A 817 44.54 -13.34 8.98
N LEU A 818 44.28 -14.25 8.03
CA LEU A 818 43.99 -15.66 8.32
C LEU A 818 45.06 -16.32 9.19
N VAL A 819 46.34 -16.08 8.91
CA VAL A 819 47.47 -16.68 9.65
C VAL A 819 47.50 -16.19 11.11
N SER A 820 47.21 -14.91 11.34
CA SER A 820 47.13 -14.32 12.69
C SER A 820 46.00 -14.97 13.49
N VAL A 821 44.82 -15.09 12.87
CA VAL A 821 43.62 -15.67 13.48
C VAL A 821 43.81 -17.17 13.75
N GLN A 822 44.43 -17.90 12.82
CA GLN A 822 44.74 -19.31 13.02
C GLN A 822 45.77 -19.52 14.14
N SER A 823 46.76 -18.63 14.25
CA SER A 823 47.75 -18.66 15.34
C SER A 823 47.10 -18.41 16.70
N GLU A 824 46.21 -17.41 16.81
CA GLU A 824 45.44 -17.13 18.03
C GLU A 824 44.52 -18.29 18.41
N LEU A 825 43.78 -18.85 17.45
CA LEU A 825 42.92 -20.03 17.68
C LEU A 825 43.74 -21.25 18.11
N SER A 826 44.92 -21.46 17.53
CA SER A 826 45.84 -22.54 17.90
C SER A 826 46.41 -22.34 19.31
N SER A 827 46.70 -21.10 19.69
CA SER A 827 47.13 -20.73 21.03
C SER A 827 46.02 -21.00 22.06
N TYR A 828 44.79 -20.60 21.74
CA TYR A 828 43.62 -20.77 22.61
C TYR A 828 43.28 -22.26 22.84
N SER A 829 43.33 -23.09 21.79
CA SER A 829 43.12 -24.55 21.93
C SER A 829 44.21 -25.24 22.75
N LYS A 830 45.42 -24.67 22.85
CA LYS A 830 46.47 -25.20 23.74
C LYS A 830 46.24 -24.84 25.20
N THR A 831 45.62 -23.69 25.47
CA THR A 831 45.35 -23.20 26.83
C THR A 831 44.06 -23.74 27.44
N ASP A 832 43.08 -24.15 26.63
CA ASP A 832 41.81 -24.70 27.10
C ASP A 832 41.37 -25.94 26.28
N PRO A 833 41.87 -27.15 26.63
CA PRO A 833 41.65 -28.38 25.86
C PRO A 833 40.20 -28.89 25.84
N GLN A 834 39.31 -28.34 26.69
CA GLN A 834 37.89 -28.72 26.73
C GLN A 834 37.09 -28.12 25.56
N HIS A 835 37.67 -27.17 24.83
CA HIS A 835 37.06 -26.53 23.67
C HIS A 835 37.83 -26.90 22.40
N ASP A 836 37.32 -27.90 21.70
CA ASP A 836 37.82 -28.29 20.37
C ASP A 836 37.46 -27.19 19.35
N LEU A 837 38.45 -26.37 18.99
CA LEU A 837 38.34 -25.29 17.99
C LEU A 837 38.91 -25.71 16.62
N ALA A 838 39.29 -26.98 16.42
CA ALA A 838 39.85 -27.49 15.17
C ALA A 838 38.86 -27.31 14.00
N TRP A 839 37.55 -27.37 14.29
CA TRP A 839 36.52 -27.07 13.31
C TRP A 839 36.53 -25.61 12.85
N ILE A 840 36.84 -24.62 13.72
CA ILE A 840 36.93 -23.20 13.33
C ILE A 840 38.06 -23.02 12.33
N GLN A 841 39.21 -23.62 12.63
CA GLN A 841 40.39 -23.57 11.76
C GLN A 841 40.10 -24.15 10.38
N ALA A 842 39.38 -25.28 10.31
CA ALA A 842 38.95 -25.89 9.05
C ALA A 842 37.88 -25.06 8.30
N THR A 843 37.02 -24.34 9.03
CA THR A 843 35.94 -23.50 8.46
C THR A 843 36.48 -22.20 7.85
N LEU A 844 37.59 -21.67 8.37
CA LEU A 844 38.25 -20.45 7.88
C LEU A 844 39.12 -20.68 6.65
N LEU A 845 39.39 -21.93 6.25
CA LEU A 845 40.21 -22.23 5.08
C LEU A 845 39.53 -21.73 3.79
N PRO A 846 40.23 -20.95 2.95
CA PRO A 846 39.70 -20.49 1.65
C PRO A 846 39.32 -21.63 0.72
N SER A 847 39.96 -22.80 0.84
CA SER A 847 39.71 -24.02 0.05
C SER A 847 38.38 -24.71 0.32
N ASN A 848 37.63 -24.27 1.36
CA ASN A 848 36.32 -24.82 1.69
C ASN A 848 35.25 -23.72 1.62
N PRO A 849 34.66 -23.42 0.44
CA PRO A 849 33.74 -22.28 0.29
C PRO A 849 32.35 -22.54 0.86
N VAL A 850 32.01 -23.77 1.23
CA VAL A 850 30.74 -24.11 1.86
C VAL A 850 31.01 -24.82 3.18
N CYS A 851 30.80 -24.13 4.29
CA CYS A 851 30.99 -24.73 5.62
C CYS A 851 29.79 -24.45 6.50
N PHE A 852 29.64 -25.23 7.56
CA PHE A 852 28.74 -24.90 8.65
C PHE A 852 29.59 -24.29 9.75
N LEU A 853 29.28 -23.09 10.32
CA LEU A 853 29.76 -22.55 11.64
C LEU A 853 29.92 -21.00 11.79
N ASP A 854 30.09 -20.57 13.06
CA ASP A 854 30.17 -19.23 13.70
C ASP A 854 31.39 -18.35 13.32
N CYS A 855 31.25 -17.01 13.34
CA CYS A 855 32.23 -16.05 12.82
C CYS A 855 32.28 -14.73 13.61
N SER A 856 33.32 -14.54 14.44
CA SER A 856 33.63 -13.22 15.06
C SER A 856 35.07 -12.74 14.89
N MET A 857 35.96 -13.47 14.19
CA MET A 857 37.40 -13.13 14.15
C MET A 857 38.07 -13.21 12.77
N ALA A 858 37.34 -13.29 11.64
CA ALA A 858 37.95 -13.38 10.30
C ALA A 858 37.95 -12.01 9.59
N GLY A 859 39.12 -11.52 9.16
CA GLY A 859 39.36 -10.19 8.60
C GLY A 859 38.72 -9.85 7.24
N CYS A 860 37.41 -9.97 7.11
CA CYS A 860 36.63 -9.51 5.96
C CYS A 860 36.02 -8.12 6.26
N LYS A 861 35.86 -7.26 5.24
CA LYS A 861 35.18 -5.97 5.42
C LYS A 861 33.74 -6.23 5.86
N PRO A 862 33.21 -5.58 6.91
CA PRO A 862 31.83 -5.77 7.37
C PRO A 862 30.79 -5.65 6.24
N SER A 863 30.97 -4.71 5.31
CA SER A 863 30.07 -4.50 4.17
C SER A 863 30.00 -5.66 3.17
N ASP A 864 30.99 -6.56 3.18
CA ASP A 864 31.08 -7.73 2.31
C ASP A 864 30.44 -9.00 2.93
N ILE A 865 29.89 -8.87 4.14
CA ILE A 865 29.24 -9.94 4.90
C ILE A 865 27.73 -9.72 4.93
N GLY A 866 26.96 -10.77 4.70
CA GLY A 866 25.52 -10.78 4.91
C GLY A 866 25.05 -11.94 5.76
N VAL A 867 24.13 -11.69 6.68
CA VAL A 867 23.49 -12.70 7.52
C VAL A 867 22.02 -12.83 7.12
N ILE A 868 21.64 -14.04 6.74
CA ILE A 868 20.30 -14.41 6.29
C ILE A 868 19.68 -15.36 7.32
N ALA A 869 18.45 -15.08 7.73
CA ALA A 869 17.64 -16.03 8.50
C ALA A 869 16.17 -16.00 8.03
N PRO A 870 15.44 -17.12 8.08
CA PRO A 870 14.04 -17.17 7.67
C PRO A 870 13.09 -16.49 8.66
N TYR A 871 13.48 -16.35 9.94
CA TYR A 871 12.62 -15.81 11.00
C TYR A 871 13.06 -14.42 11.46
N ARG A 872 12.12 -13.46 11.50
CA ARG A 872 12.40 -12.06 11.91
C ARG A 872 12.87 -11.95 13.37
N LEU A 873 12.38 -12.79 14.28
CA LEU A 873 12.87 -12.80 15.66
C LEU A 873 14.36 -13.11 15.75
N GLN A 874 14.84 -14.08 14.95
CA GLN A 874 16.26 -14.41 14.91
C GLN A 874 17.09 -13.22 14.46
N LEU A 875 16.63 -12.48 13.45
CA LEU A 875 17.33 -11.29 12.98
C LEU A 875 17.43 -10.23 14.08
N LYS A 876 16.37 -10.01 14.88
CA LYS A 876 16.42 -9.08 16.02
C LYS A 876 17.47 -9.51 17.04
N SER A 877 17.53 -10.80 17.37
CA SER A 877 18.54 -11.34 18.29
C SER A 877 19.96 -11.18 17.76
N ILE A 878 20.18 -11.53 16.48
CA ILE A 878 21.48 -11.38 15.81
C ILE A 878 21.89 -9.90 15.78
N SER A 879 21.00 -9.00 15.36
CA SER A 879 21.29 -7.56 15.32
C SER A 879 21.58 -6.97 16.71
N ALA A 880 20.90 -7.44 17.76
CA ALA A 880 21.18 -6.99 19.13
C ALA A 880 22.58 -7.40 19.61
N LEU A 881 23.08 -8.55 19.15
CA LEU A 881 24.41 -9.05 19.49
C LEU A 881 25.52 -8.39 18.65
N LEU A 882 25.20 -7.99 17.41
CA LEU A 882 26.11 -7.31 16.49
C LEU A 882 26.19 -5.78 16.73
N GLN A 883 25.80 -5.28 17.90
CA GLN A 883 25.82 -3.83 18.22
C GLN A 883 27.24 -3.24 18.44
N SER A 884 28.26 -4.09 18.52
CA SER A 884 29.66 -3.67 18.63
C SER A 884 30.12 -2.90 17.38
N SER A 885 30.99 -1.89 17.58
CA SER A 885 31.57 -1.09 16.50
C SER A 885 32.32 -1.93 15.45
N ALA A 886 32.82 -3.11 15.84
CA ALA A 886 33.51 -4.04 14.94
C ALA A 886 32.61 -4.62 13.83
N PHE A 887 31.28 -4.63 14.01
CA PHE A 887 30.32 -5.20 13.07
C PHE A 887 29.52 -4.13 12.31
N THR A 888 29.90 -2.86 12.45
CA THR A 888 29.27 -1.74 11.75
C THR A 888 29.41 -1.94 10.24
N GLY A 889 28.30 -2.25 9.57
CA GLY A 889 28.24 -2.50 8.12
C GLY A 889 27.91 -3.94 7.71
N VAL A 890 27.85 -4.90 8.64
CA VAL A 890 27.30 -6.24 8.36
C VAL A 890 25.80 -6.12 8.11
N GLU A 891 25.34 -6.66 6.98
CA GLU A 891 23.93 -6.64 6.64
C GLU A 891 23.22 -7.85 7.26
N VAL A 892 22.07 -7.65 7.91
CA VAL A 892 21.27 -8.71 8.57
C VAL A 892 19.84 -8.57 8.10
N ASN A 893 19.34 -9.53 7.33
CA ASN A 893 18.03 -9.42 6.67
C ASN A 893 17.39 -10.80 6.43
N THR A 894 16.09 -10.82 6.12
CA THR A 894 15.40 -12.05 5.70
C THR A 894 15.79 -12.43 4.28
N VAL A 895 15.51 -13.68 3.88
CA VAL A 895 15.68 -14.15 2.50
C VAL A 895 15.01 -13.20 1.50
N ASP A 896 13.77 -12.79 1.79
CA ASP A 896 12.95 -11.91 0.95
C ASP A 896 13.61 -10.54 0.72
N ARG A 897 14.22 -9.95 1.76
CA ARG A 897 14.90 -8.65 1.65
C ARG A 897 16.26 -8.72 0.94
N TYR A 898 16.86 -9.91 0.86
CA TYR A 898 18.13 -10.15 0.17
C TYR A 898 17.98 -10.41 -1.33
N GLN A 899 16.75 -10.50 -1.85
CA GLN A 899 16.54 -10.73 -3.28
C GLN A 899 17.15 -9.59 -4.12
N GLY A 900 17.75 -9.96 -5.26
CA GLY A 900 18.53 -9.04 -6.08
C GLY A 900 19.91 -8.62 -5.52
N ARG A 901 20.21 -8.87 -4.24
CA ARG A 901 21.49 -8.54 -3.60
C ARG A 901 22.48 -9.70 -3.62
N ASP A 902 23.75 -9.44 -3.34
CA ASP A 902 24.78 -10.46 -3.14
C ASP A 902 25.92 -9.94 -2.24
N LYS A 903 26.65 -10.87 -1.61
CA LYS A 903 27.79 -10.58 -0.71
C LYS A 903 28.92 -11.57 -0.94
N SER A 904 30.13 -11.19 -0.56
CA SER A 904 31.31 -12.06 -0.64
C SER A 904 31.15 -13.28 0.26
N LEU A 905 30.67 -13.04 1.48
CA LEU A 905 30.34 -14.04 2.49
C LEU A 905 28.86 -13.95 2.87
N ILE A 906 28.14 -15.06 2.82
CA ILE A 906 26.79 -15.18 3.38
C ILE A 906 26.78 -16.19 4.52
N VAL A 907 26.16 -15.81 5.63
CA VAL A 907 25.86 -16.71 6.75
C VAL A 907 24.35 -16.95 6.75
N PHE A 908 23.93 -18.18 6.50
CA PHE A 908 22.53 -18.58 6.50
C PHE A 908 22.19 -19.39 7.76
N SER A 909 21.43 -18.79 8.67
CA SER A 909 20.96 -19.43 9.90
C SER A 909 19.56 -20.02 9.69
N PHE A 910 19.43 -21.35 9.78
CA PHE A 910 18.17 -22.09 9.63
C PHE A 910 17.28 -22.04 10.88
N VAL A 911 17.84 -21.73 12.06
CA VAL A 911 17.17 -21.55 13.36
C VAL A 911 16.53 -22.82 13.97
N LYS A 912 15.84 -23.65 13.18
CA LYS A 912 15.10 -24.82 13.69
C LYS A 912 16.04 -25.95 14.15
N SER A 913 15.77 -26.51 15.33
CA SER A 913 16.67 -27.48 15.97
C SER A 913 16.03 -28.51 16.90
N THR A 914 14.70 -28.60 16.97
CA THR A 914 14.00 -29.50 17.90
C THR A 914 13.66 -30.86 17.28
N ALA A 915 13.86 -31.92 18.08
CA ALA A 915 13.54 -33.31 17.75
C ALA A 915 12.07 -33.69 18.01
N GLU A 916 11.29 -32.82 18.66
CA GLU A 916 9.88 -33.11 18.98
C GLU A 916 8.98 -33.14 17.73
N GLU A 917 7.91 -33.95 17.82
CA GLU A 917 6.85 -34.16 16.82
C GLU A 917 5.93 -32.93 16.62
N GLY A 918 6.50 -31.73 16.66
CA GLY A 918 5.78 -30.49 16.37
C GLY A 918 5.64 -30.21 14.87
N ASN A 919 4.64 -29.39 14.53
CA ASN A 919 4.33 -28.94 13.17
C ASN A 919 5.56 -28.25 12.52
N LEU A 920 6.13 -28.88 11.48
CA LEU A 920 7.26 -28.35 10.70
C LEU A 920 6.85 -27.01 10.06
N GLY A 921 7.55 -25.92 10.40
CA GLY A 921 7.20 -24.58 9.91
C GLY A 921 7.26 -24.50 8.38
N GLU A 922 6.33 -23.77 7.75
CA GLU A 922 6.20 -23.76 6.28
C GLU A 922 7.36 -23.09 5.55
N LEU A 923 8.05 -22.14 6.18
CA LEU A 923 9.07 -21.30 5.53
C LEU A 923 10.26 -22.08 4.95
N LEU A 924 10.65 -23.20 5.57
CA LEU A 924 11.76 -24.04 5.11
C LEU A 924 11.31 -25.16 4.15
N LYS A 925 9.99 -25.33 3.94
CA LYS A 925 9.44 -26.23 2.91
C LYS A 925 9.51 -25.60 1.51
N ASP A 926 9.61 -24.28 1.44
CA ASP A 926 9.70 -23.55 0.17
C ASP A 926 11.14 -23.59 -0.37
N TRP A 927 11.34 -24.41 -1.39
CA TRP A 927 12.61 -24.56 -2.09
C TRP A 927 13.09 -23.24 -2.70
N ARG A 928 12.18 -22.34 -3.12
CA ARG A 928 12.53 -21.04 -3.74
C ARG A 928 13.25 -20.13 -2.75
N ARG A 929 12.84 -20.14 -1.47
CA ARG A 929 13.51 -19.41 -0.39
C ARG A 929 14.92 -19.94 -0.15
N LEU A 930 15.09 -21.25 -0.15
CA LEU A 930 16.40 -21.89 -0.02
C LEU A 930 17.31 -21.52 -1.20
N ASN A 931 16.80 -21.57 -2.43
CA ASN A 931 17.52 -21.18 -3.64
C ASN A 931 18.00 -19.72 -3.58
N VAL A 932 17.13 -18.79 -3.17
CA VAL A 932 17.54 -17.39 -3.01
C VAL A 932 18.64 -17.25 -1.97
N ALA A 933 18.51 -17.88 -0.80
CA ALA A 933 19.51 -17.82 0.27
C ALA A 933 20.90 -18.31 -0.18
N ILE A 934 20.96 -19.46 -0.85
CA ILE A 934 22.21 -20.06 -1.35
C ILE A 934 22.87 -19.15 -2.40
N THR A 935 22.07 -18.62 -3.34
CA THR A 935 22.56 -17.87 -4.50
C THR A 935 22.96 -16.41 -4.20
N ARG A 936 22.97 -16.01 -2.93
CA ARG A 936 23.46 -14.68 -2.49
C ARG A 936 24.97 -14.64 -2.30
N ALA A 937 25.62 -15.78 -2.09
CA ALA A 937 27.06 -15.87 -1.84
C ALA A 937 27.88 -15.80 -3.13
N LYS A 938 28.97 -15.02 -3.13
CA LYS A 938 29.96 -15.03 -4.23
C LYS A 938 31.07 -16.03 -3.99
N HIS A 939 31.71 -15.94 -2.81
CA HIS A 939 32.97 -16.63 -2.54
C HIS A 939 32.83 -17.68 -1.44
N LYS A 940 32.07 -17.39 -0.38
CA LYS A 940 31.84 -18.32 0.72
C LYS A 940 30.38 -18.29 1.20
N LEU A 941 29.81 -19.47 1.40
CA LEU A 941 28.49 -19.69 1.98
C LEU A 941 28.65 -20.48 3.29
N LEU A 942 28.23 -19.88 4.39
CA LEU A 942 28.17 -20.54 5.68
C LEU A 942 26.71 -20.88 6.02
N MET A 943 26.43 -22.13 6.38
CA MET A 943 25.08 -22.59 6.70
C MET A 943 25.03 -23.06 8.16
N VAL A 944 24.04 -22.67 8.97
CA VAL A 944 24.01 -23.00 10.41
C VAL A 944 22.60 -23.48 10.84
N GLY A 945 22.48 -24.67 11.42
CA GLY A 945 21.23 -25.37 11.78
C GLY A 945 21.37 -26.87 12.14
N SER A 946 20.34 -27.48 12.74
CA SER A 946 20.41 -28.89 13.14
C SER A 946 20.19 -29.84 11.94
N ALA A 947 21.20 -30.59 11.52
CA ALA A 947 21.08 -31.52 10.40
C ALA A 947 19.97 -32.57 10.59
N THR A 948 19.80 -33.09 11.82
CA THR A 948 18.75 -34.06 12.16
C THR A 948 17.34 -33.47 11.99
N THR A 949 17.15 -32.22 12.42
CA THR A 949 15.87 -31.50 12.25
C THR A 949 15.64 -31.12 10.79
N LEU A 950 16.69 -30.69 10.09
CA LEU A 950 16.61 -30.14 8.76
C LEU A 950 16.33 -31.18 7.67
N ARG A 951 16.76 -32.44 7.86
CA ARG A 951 16.41 -33.56 6.96
C ARG A 951 14.91 -33.81 6.86
N ARG A 952 14.10 -33.34 7.83
CA ARG A 952 12.64 -33.43 7.76
C ARG A 952 12.03 -32.50 6.69
N TYR A 953 12.79 -31.57 6.13
CA TYR A 953 12.37 -30.70 5.03
C TYR A 953 12.95 -31.23 3.72
N ALA A 954 12.10 -31.69 2.80
CA ALA A 954 12.53 -32.28 1.53
C ALA A 954 13.56 -31.44 0.73
N PRO A 955 13.41 -30.09 0.60
CA PRO A 955 14.42 -29.29 -0.11
C PRO A 955 15.79 -29.29 0.59
N VAL A 956 15.80 -29.32 1.92
CA VAL A 956 17.03 -29.27 2.72
C VAL A 956 17.67 -30.65 2.80
N GLU A 957 16.88 -31.72 2.81
CA GLU A 957 17.37 -33.09 2.68
C GLU A 957 18.14 -33.29 1.37
N LYS A 958 17.56 -32.87 0.24
CA LYS A 958 18.23 -32.91 -1.07
C LYS A 958 19.56 -32.15 -1.05
N LEU A 959 19.58 -30.96 -0.41
CA LEU A 959 20.80 -30.16 -0.23
C LEU A 959 21.84 -30.91 0.60
N LEU A 960 21.46 -31.49 1.74
CA LEU A 960 22.37 -32.23 2.62
C LEU A 960 22.94 -33.47 1.93
N ASN A 961 22.13 -34.21 1.17
CA ASN A 961 22.60 -35.37 0.41
C ASN A 961 23.64 -34.97 -0.65
N HIS A 962 23.40 -33.87 -1.37
CA HIS A 962 24.37 -33.33 -2.34
C HIS A 962 25.68 -32.90 -1.67
N LEU A 963 25.59 -32.22 -0.53
CA LEU A 963 26.77 -31.80 0.24
C LEU A 963 27.57 -33.02 0.75
N GLN A 964 26.92 -34.13 1.10
CA GLN A 964 27.59 -35.37 1.49
C GLN A 964 28.32 -36.01 0.29
N GLN A 965 27.66 -36.06 -0.88
CA GLN A 965 28.24 -36.63 -2.10
C GLN A 965 29.51 -35.88 -2.54
N GLU A 966 29.53 -34.56 -2.42
CA GLU A 966 30.70 -33.74 -2.79
C GLU A 966 31.73 -33.59 -1.64
N ASN A 967 31.63 -34.36 -0.56
CA ASN A 967 32.50 -34.26 0.63
C ASN A 967 32.59 -32.84 1.23
N MET A 968 31.54 -32.02 1.05
CA MET A 968 31.47 -30.65 1.56
C MET A 968 30.96 -30.59 3.00
N ILE A 969 30.54 -31.72 3.59
CA ILE A 969 30.16 -31.79 5.01
C ILE A 969 31.32 -32.32 5.84
N SER A 970 31.85 -31.45 6.72
CA SER A 970 32.66 -31.90 7.86
C SER A 970 31.73 -32.43 8.96
N LEU A 971 31.28 -33.68 8.86
CA LEU A 971 30.45 -34.36 9.87
C LEU A 971 31.26 -34.85 11.08
N LYS A 972 32.57 -34.57 11.15
CA LYS A 972 33.49 -35.19 12.12
C LYS A 972 33.39 -34.66 13.57
N HIS A 973 32.65 -33.58 13.84
CA HIS A 973 32.46 -33.08 15.20
C HIS A 973 30.98 -33.18 15.62
N MET A 974 30.52 -34.39 15.93
CA MET A 974 29.36 -34.57 16.82
C MET A 974 29.78 -34.12 18.24
N LEU A 975 29.73 -32.83 18.50
CA LEU A 975 29.91 -32.29 19.84
C LEU A 975 28.71 -32.73 20.71
N LYS A 976 28.94 -33.68 21.64
CA LYS A 976 28.11 -33.81 22.84
C LYS A 976 28.34 -32.55 23.68
N LEU A 977 27.53 -31.51 23.46
CA LEU A 977 27.66 -30.23 24.15
C LEU A 977 27.18 -30.33 25.61
N GLY A 978 28.13 -30.31 26.54
CA GLY A 978 27.92 -29.95 27.95
C GLY A 978 27.63 -28.45 28.10
N ALA A 979 27.03 -28.06 29.23
CA ALA A 979 26.20 -26.87 29.43
C ALA A 979 26.88 -25.48 29.41
N THR A 980 28.05 -25.26 28.81
CA THR A 980 28.83 -24.02 29.03
C THR A 980 29.47 -23.43 27.77
N THR A 981 28.67 -23.15 26.73
CA THR A 981 29.12 -22.30 25.61
C THR A 981 28.06 -21.26 25.25
N LYS A 982 28.27 -20.00 25.69
CA LYS A 982 27.30 -18.89 25.58
C LYS A 982 26.95 -18.48 24.14
N LEU A 983 27.73 -18.88 23.12
CA LEU A 983 27.41 -18.63 21.70
C LEU A 983 26.55 -19.73 21.03
N PHE A 984 26.60 -20.98 21.51
CA PHE A 984 25.76 -22.05 20.94
C PHE A 984 24.30 -21.99 21.42
N TYR A 985 24.03 -21.31 22.54
CA TYR A 985 22.67 -20.93 22.95
C TYR A 985 22.01 -19.89 22.02
N ILE A 986 22.77 -19.25 21.11
CA ILE A 986 22.32 -18.12 20.26
C ILE A 986 21.61 -18.60 18.99
N CYS A 987 21.86 -19.83 18.52
CA CYS A 987 21.10 -20.44 17.42
C CYS A 987 19.90 -21.28 17.88
N ASN A 988 19.79 -21.57 19.19
CA ASN A 988 18.71 -22.34 19.81
C ASN A 988 18.09 -21.58 20.97
N ILE A 989 17.40 -20.47 20.67
CA ILE A 989 16.49 -19.89 21.67
C ILE A 989 15.22 -20.73 21.65
N LYS A 990 14.97 -21.45 22.75
CA LYS A 990 13.74 -22.21 23.01
C LYS A 990 12.52 -21.37 22.61
N SER A 991 11.73 -21.86 21.67
CA SER A 991 10.38 -21.38 21.43
C SER A 991 9.52 -21.75 22.64
N CYS A 992 8.96 -20.75 23.32
CA CYS A 992 7.57 -20.87 23.76
C CYS A 992 6.66 -20.78 22.53
#